data_AF-A0A497GAR2-F1
#
_entry.id   AF-A0A497GAR2-F1
#
_cell.length_a   1.000
_cell.length_b   1.000
_cell.length_c   1.000
_cell.angle_alpha   90.00
_cell.angle_beta   90.00
_cell.angle_gamma   90.00
#
_symmetry.space_group_name_H-M   'P 1'
#
loop_
_entity.id
_entity.type
_entity.pdbx_description
1 polymer ?
#
loop_
_entity_poly.entity_id
_entity_poly.type
_entity_poly.pdbx_seq_one_letter_code
_entity_poly.pdbx_strand_id
1 'polypeptide(L)'
;MTGKDNVHDSETGSFDFTPQVSGVYYFKIDVDYSATGNFDLTIYNAWSNAGVEDTQRTYFQTNNSSRYLVNGVYSTADLGTHAYRFTVADNTPVTIALTSTLSQGGLYFALYDRYGVQLAASSDGNITDGQTGTASKTLVEAGVYYIKVWEAYDSIGTYNLQVSGFESDSDSDGDGLFDAAEYVRGTDLNDPDTDGDGISDSDELAQGRNPNVATEWSSVFVSGAVDVGTAIAIPHFDAPISIEHPGTTTWYSIDLEEGQGITVTLLSHLNRGGLDFGIFNATGTELSGSNDYSISNGQQGVAEYTAPVAGTYYVRVWEHSDSVGHYDLTVYNQWDNDGVTDCQRDYFGTFKTAFYVRNLTSSADLTGYNYYRFYANSGDQVDVALAARLNRGGLDFGLYNSSNTELSGSNDYNISDSQQGTATLIIPDDGYYYVKVWEHSDSTGYYDLTITGIEDSDLDGMPNEWEYFYFCGIHREGPGDYDGDLLTDLEEYNNGTHPLLVDTESDGMPDGWEVHNALNPLVNDASLDPDSDALTNFGEFQNLTDPHDADTDDDGMTDGWEVTYALNPLADDTLGDPDADLLNNLSEFIHHTSPRDWDSDNDGMPDGWEVVHSLNPVSNDGSRDPDLDSLSNLSEYQAGTDPHDADTDNDGMTDGWEVNAGLNPLADDAASDLDLDMLSNIEEFGLGTDPANADTDSDLMPDGWEVGNSLDPLSNDAAADPDSDNLSNLGEYQASTDPALADTDGDLIPDGWEVNHGLDPVSDDSAIDSDSDGLTNLQEYQASTDPHNSDTDADGLLDGSDSAPLNANTSPEANDDVVLVGEDSVELLSTLLDNDSDDDGDTL
;
A
#
# COMPACT_ATOMS: atom_id res chain seq x y z
N MET A 1 44.61 -6.02 1.01
CA MET A 1 44.23 -6.29 -0.40
C MET A 1 44.60 -7.72 -0.74
N THR A 2 43.64 -8.64 -0.77
CA THR A 2 43.89 -10.02 -1.18
C THR A 2 42.84 -10.44 -2.18
N GLY A 3 43.14 -10.28 -3.48
CA GLY A 3 42.62 -11.21 -4.48
C GLY A 3 43.33 -12.54 -4.22
N LYS A 4 42.69 -13.42 -3.46
CA LYS A 4 43.14 -14.80 -3.35
C LYS A 4 42.67 -15.52 -4.61
N ASP A 5 43.54 -15.66 -5.59
CA ASP A 5 43.51 -16.82 -6.49
C ASP A 5 44.84 -17.02 -7.21
N ASN A 6 45.28 -18.28 -7.29
CA ASN A 6 46.31 -18.71 -8.23
C ASN A 6 45.62 -18.95 -9.58
N VAL A 7 45.68 -17.97 -10.48
CA VAL A 7 45.02 -18.06 -11.79
C VAL A 7 45.84 -18.96 -12.72
N HIS A 8 45.27 -20.10 -13.12
CA HIS A 8 45.87 -21.03 -14.08
C HIS A 8 45.52 -20.69 -15.55
N ASP A 9 46.12 -21.43 -16.50
CA ASP A 9 45.88 -21.22 -17.93
C ASP A 9 44.40 -21.41 -18.28
N SER A 10 43.77 -20.41 -18.92
CA SER A 10 42.32 -20.30 -19.19
C SER A 10 41.43 -19.93 -18.00
N GLU A 11 41.98 -19.64 -16.82
CA GLU A 11 41.21 -19.09 -15.70
C GLU A 11 41.26 -17.55 -15.70
N THR A 12 40.25 -16.90 -15.10
CA THR A 12 40.21 -15.45 -14.89
C THR A 12 40.18 -15.15 -13.41
N GLY A 13 41.18 -14.41 -12.90
CA GLY A 13 41.14 -13.84 -11.56
C GLY A 13 40.57 -12.43 -11.58
N SER A 14 39.75 -12.09 -10.60
CA SER A 14 39.21 -10.74 -10.44
C SER A 14 39.16 -10.33 -8.97
N PHE A 15 39.17 -9.03 -8.72
CA PHE A 15 38.92 -8.46 -7.41
C PHE A 15 38.28 -7.09 -7.59
N ASP A 16 37.31 -6.77 -6.74
CA ASP A 16 36.81 -5.41 -6.65
C ASP A 16 37.79 -4.55 -5.84
N PHE A 17 37.91 -3.31 -6.26
CA PHE A 17 38.72 -2.33 -5.55
C PHE A 17 37.97 -1.01 -5.53
N THR A 18 37.47 -0.64 -4.36
CA THR A 18 36.93 0.69 -4.12
C THR A 18 38.09 1.57 -3.69
N PRO A 19 38.56 2.50 -4.55
CA PRO A 19 39.59 3.43 -4.17
C PRO A 19 39.05 4.24 -3.01
N GLN A 20 39.55 3.97 -1.80
CA GLN A 20 39.16 4.73 -0.64
C GLN A 20 39.60 6.19 -0.91
N VAL A 21 40.86 6.36 -1.32
CA VAL A 21 41.42 7.67 -1.61
C VAL A 21 41.37 8.09 -3.10
N SER A 22 41.29 9.38 -3.42
CA SER A 22 41.57 9.85 -4.79
C SER A 22 43.06 9.66 -5.13
N GLY A 23 43.37 8.90 -6.19
CA GLY A 23 44.77 8.61 -6.51
C GLY A 23 44.99 7.76 -7.75
N VAL A 24 46.27 7.53 -8.09
CA VAL A 24 46.68 6.61 -9.15
C VAL A 24 46.96 5.25 -8.54
N TYR A 25 46.20 4.25 -8.93
CA TYR A 25 46.32 2.89 -8.41
C TYR A 25 47.06 2.00 -9.39
N TYR A 26 47.97 1.18 -8.86
CA TYR A 26 48.75 0.22 -9.62
C TYR A 26 48.34 -1.19 -9.20
N PHE A 27 47.97 -2.04 -10.16
CA PHE A 27 47.81 -3.47 -9.93
C PHE A 27 49.12 -4.18 -10.33
N LYS A 28 49.50 -5.19 -9.56
CA LYS A 28 50.67 -6.02 -9.81
C LYS A 28 50.22 -7.45 -10.07
N ILE A 29 50.70 -8.03 -11.16
CA ILE A 29 50.48 -9.45 -11.49
C ILE A 29 51.79 -10.18 -11.19
N ASP A 30 51.77 -11.07 -10.19
CA ASP A 30 52.89 -11.94 -9.86
C ASP A 30 52.77 -13.26 -10.64
N VAL A 31 53.78 -13.55 -11.47
CA VAL A 31 53.86 -14.79 -12.26
C VAL A 31 54.76 -15.76 -11.53
N ASP A 32 54.23 -16.92 -11.14
CA ASP A 32 55.01 -17.95 -10.44
C ASP A 32 56.16 -18.50 -11.33
N TYR A 33 57.27 -18.93 -10.71
CA TYR A 33 58.62 -19.10 -11.29
C TYR A 33 58.75 -20.06 -12.50
N SER A 34 57.66 -20.70 -12.92
CA SER A 34 57.64 -21.64 -14.05
C SER A 34 56.57 -21.36 -15.13
N ALA A 35 55.73 -20.35 -14.96
CA ALA A 35 54.66 -20.02 -15.90
C ALA A 35 55.18 -19.16 -17.08
N THR A 36 54.76 -19.49 -18.30
CA THR A 36 55.06 -18.73 -19.53
C THR A 36 53.81 -18.62 -20.38
N GLY A 37 53.40 -17.40 -20.77
CA GLY A 37 52.18 -17.15 -21.54
C GLY A 37 51.92 -15.66 -21.75
N ASN A 38 50.76 -15.33 -22.32
CA ASN A 38 50.22 -13.97 -22.38
C ASN A 38 48.98 -13.91 -21.46
N PHE A 39 48.70 -12.75 -20.88
CA PHE A 39 47.46 -12.49 -20.14
C PHE A 39 46.81 -11.23 -20.70
N ASP A 40 45.47 -11.20 -20.66
CA ASP A 40 44.69 -9.99 -20.91
C ASP A 40 44.32 -9.37 -19.56
N LEU A 41 44.33 -8.04 -19.52
CA LEU A 41 44.08 -7.27 -18.30
C LEU A 41 43.12 -6.15 -18.65
N THR A 42 42.03 -6.06 -17.89
CA THR A 42 41.01 -5.04 -18.07
C THR A 42 40.64 -4.43 -16.72
N ILE A 43 40.42 -3.11 -16.71
CA ILE A 43 39.99 -2.35 -15.54
C ILE A 43 38.61 -1.80 -15.84
N TYR A 44 37.67 -2.00 -14.91
CA TYR A 44 36.30 -1.52 -15.02
C TYR A 44 36.01 -0.54 -13.89
N ASN A 45 35.26 0.53 -14.18
CA ASN A 45 34.73 1.39 -13.13
C ASN A 45 33.49 0.68 -12.54
N ALA A 46 33.54 0.36 -11.25
CA ALA A 46 32.55 -0.48 -10.57
C ALA A 46 31.56 0.30 -9.70
N TRP A 47 31.26 1.56 -10.04
CA TRP A 47 30.26 2.33 -9.30
C TRP A 47 29.19 2.95 -10.19
N SER A 48 28.00 3.08 -9.60
CA SER A 48 26.81 3.81 -10.05
C SER A 48 27.11 5.30 -10.18
N ASN A 49 28.01 5.68 -11.09
CA ASN A 49 28.20 7.08 -11.42
C ASN A 49 26.94 7.60 -12.12
N ALA A 50 26.46 8.76 -11.67
CA ALA A 50 25.46 9.55 -12.38
C ALA A 50 25.85 9.66 -13.87
N GLY A 51 24.92 9.29 -14.76
CA GLY A 51 25.07 9.43 -16.22
C GLY A 51 25.73 8.28 -17.00
N VAL A 52 26.05 7.12 -16.39
CA VAL A 52 26.51 5.91 -17.11
C VAL A 52 25.41 4.84 -17.18
N GLU A 53 24.72 4.78 -18.32
CA GLU A 53 23.68 3.78 -18.59
C GLU A 53 24.22 2.34 -18.47
N ASP A 54 23.39 1.43 -17.95
CA ASP A 54 23.72 0.00 -17.78
C ASP A 54 24.07 -0.68 -19.12
N THR A 55 23.58 -0.14 -20.24
CA THR A 55 23.86 -0.60 -21.62
C THR A 55 25.30 -0.36 -22.08
N GLN A 56 26.04 0.53 -21.40
CA GLN A 56 27.42 0.90 -21.74
C GLN A 56 28.46 0.08 -20.96
N ARG A 57 28.02 -0.72 -19.99
CA ARG A 57 28.87 -1.57 -19.16
C ARG A 57 29.11 -2.92 -19.85
N THR A 58 30.27 -3.53 -19.61
CA THR A 58 30.64 -4.83 -20.20
C THR A 58 31.21 -5.83 -19.19
N TYR A 59 31.17 -5.52 -17.89
CA TYR A 59 31.71 -6.35 -16.81
C TYR A 59 30.79 -6.31 -15.60
N PHE A 60 30.39 -7.48 -15.12
CA PHE A 60 29.27 -7.62 -14.19
C PHE A 60 29.47 -8.72 -13.15
N GLN A 61 30.69 -9.00 -12.69
CA GLN A 61 30.97 -10.25 -11.99
C GLN A 61 30.79 -10.20 -10.47
N THR A 62 30.52 -9.02 -9.90
CA THR A 62 30.47 -8.77 -8.46
C THR A 62 29.23 -7.96 -8.07
N ASN A 63 28.92 -7.84 -6.77
CA ASN A 63 27.78 -7.02 -6.31
C ASN A 63 27.93 -5.56 -6.80
N ASN A 64 29.14 -5.01 -6.73
CA ASN A 64 29.43 -3.63 -7.10
C ASN A 64 29.46 -3.39 -8.62
N SER A 65 29.87 -4.38 -9.40
CA SER A 65 29.83 -4.30 -10.87
C SER A 65 28.55 -4.85 -11.49
N SER A 66 27.62 -5.37 -10.69
CA SER A 66 26.43 -6.08 -11.17
C SER A 66 25.60 -5.24 -12.14
N ARG A 67 25.09 -5.89 -13.17
CA ARG A 67 24.12 -5.27 -14.08
C ARG A 67 22.73 -5.32 -13.49
N TYR A 68 21.89 -4.40 -13.94
CA TYR A 68 20.48 -4.51 -13.65
C TYR A 68 19.89 -5.77 -14.29
N LEU A 69 19.03 -6.47 -13.55
CA LEU A 69 18.41 -7.72 -13.97
C LEU A 69 17.36 -7.45 -15.05
N VAL A 70 17.52 -8.09 -16.20
CA VAL A 70 16.51 -8.13 -17.25
C VAL A 70 16.17 -9.58 -17.58
N ASN A 71 14.90 -9.95 -17.62
CA ASN A 71 14.55 -11.31 -18.02
C ASN A 71 14.94 -11.55 -19.49
N GLY A 72 15.70 -12.63 -19.77
CA GLY A 72 16.18 -12.88 -21.12
C GLY A 72 17.31 -13.89 -21.26
N VAL A 73 17.82 -13.98 -22.49
CA VAL A 73 18.88 -14.91 -22.87
C VAL A 73 20.25 -14.23 -22.75
N TYR A 74 21.12 -14.86 -21.98
CA TYR A 74 22.47 -14.42 -21.69
C TYR A 74 23.50 -15.39 -22.27
N SER A 75 24.63 -14.84 -22.72
CA SER A 75 25.76 -15.61 -23.26
C SER A 75 26.61 -16.17 -22.13
N THR A 76 27.19 -17.36 -22.31
CA THR A 76 28.29 -17.86 -21.47
C THR A 76 29.68 -17.50 -21.97
N ALA A 77 29.78 -16.77 -23.09
CA ALA A 77 31.05 -16.16 -23.47
C ALA A 77 31.48 -15.16 -22.37
N ASP A 78 32.70 -15.30 -21.89
CA ASP A 78 33.33 -14.50 -20.81
C ASP A 78 32.81 -14.78 -19.38
N LEU A 79 32.10 -15.89 -19.17
CA LEU A 79 31.56 -16.22 -17.84
C LEU A 79 32.62 -16.81 -16.91
N GLY A 80 33.05 -16.02 -15.92
CA GLY A 80 33.51 -16.54 -14.64
C GLY A 80 32.32 -16.60 -13.67
N THR A 81 31.92 -15.42 -13.20
CA THR A 81 30.65 -15.19 -12.47
C THR A 81 29.94 -14.00 -13.12
N HIS A 82 28.63 -14.03 -13.31
CA HIS A 82 27.81 -12.87 -13.64
C HIS A 82 26.87 -12.57 -12.47
N ALA A 83 26.84 -11.33 -12.03
CA ALA A 83 26.00 -10.80 -10.97
C ALA A 83 24.94 -9.86 -11.59
N TYR A 84 23.70 -10.05 -11.19
CA TYR A 84 22.54 -9.27 -11.59
C TYR A 84 21.91 -8.67 -10.34
N ARG A 85 21.67 -7.37 -10.31
CA ARG A 85 20.95 -6.69 -9.21
C ARG A 85 19.50 -6.42 -9.58
N PHE A 86 18.63 -6.37 -8.59
CA PHE A 86 17.23 -6.00 -8.73
C PHE A 86 16.68 -5.47 -7.41
N THR A 87 15.64 -4.63 -7.48
CA THR A 87 14.91 -4.15 -6.32
C THR A 87 13.66 -4.97 -6.10
N VAL A 88 13.29 -5.09 -4.84
CA VAL A 88 12.16 -5.88 -4.38
C VAL A 88 11.43 -5.05 -3.34
N ALA A 89 10.12 -4.93 -3.50
CA ALA A 89 9.27 -4.39 -2.46
C ALA A 89 9.15 -5.38 -1.30
N ASP A 90 8.77 -4.89 -0.13
CA ASP A 90 8.63 -5.71 1.05
C ASP A 90 7.73 -6.94 0.82
N ASN A 91 8.07 -8.06 1.49
CA ASN A 91 7.33 -9.31 1.48
C ASN A 91 7.07 -9.94 0.09
N THR A 92 7.92 -9.66 -0.90
CA THR A 92 7.71 -10.14 -2.26
C THR A 92 8.29 -11.55 -2.49
N PRO A 93 7.50 -12.52 -3.00
CA PRO A 93 7.99 -13.83 -3.37
C PRO A 93 8.81 -13.79 -4.66
N VAL A 94 10.12 -14.02 -4.54
CA VAL A 94 11.03 -14.10 -5.68
C VAL A 94 11.20 -15.54 -6.15
N THR A 95 10.98 -15.79 -7.44
CA THR A 95 11.26 -17.07 -8.08
C THR A 95 12.23 -16.88 -9.22
N ILE A 96 13.29 -17.70 -9.24
CA ILE A 96 14.35 -17.69 -10.24
C ILE A 96 14.31 -19.02 -10.98
N ALA A 97 14.27 -18.97 -12.29
CA ALA A 97 14.42 -20.10 -13.19
C ALA A 97 15.55 -19.82 -14.19
N LEU A 98 16.55 -20.69 -14.21
CA LEU A 98 17.66 -20.63 -15.15
C LEU A 98 17.65 -21.86 -16.04
N THR A 99 17.32 -21.68 -17.32
CA THR A 99 17.36 -22.75 -18.32
C THR A 99 18.64 -22.66 -19.13
N SER A 100 19.48 -23.70 -19.09
CA SER A 100 20.75 -23.72 -19.81
C SER A 100 20.61 -24.24 -21.25
N THR A 101 21.40 -23.71 -22.17
CA THR A 101 21.56 -24.19 -23.55
C THR A 101 23.06 -24.20 -23.84
N LEU A 102 23.72 -25.28 -23.43
CA LEU A 102 25.17 -25.40 -23.36
C LEU A 102 25.66 -26.50 -24.32
N SER A 103 26.67 -26.18 -25.12
CA SER A 103 27.39 -27.17 -25.91
C SER A 103 28.47 -27.92 -25.09
N GLN A 104 28.86 -27.37 -23.94
CA GLN A 104 29.83 -27.92 -22.99
C GLN A 104 29.64 -27.27 -21.61
N GLY A 105 29.95 -27.98 -20.52
CA GLY A 105 29.98 -27.45 -19.15
C GLY A 105 28.65 -27.54 -18.39
N GLY A 106 28.48 -26.64 -17.42
CA GLY A 106 27.28 -26.51 -16.58
C GLY A 106 27.33 -25.25 -15.71
N LEU A 107 26.16 -24.83 -15.21
CA LEU A 107 25.98 -23.56 -14.51
C LEU A 107 25.45 -23.74 -13.09
N TYR A 108 25.78 -22.79 -12.23
CA TYR A 108 25.22 -22.60 -10.91
C TYR A 108 24.62 -21.21 -10.81
N PHE A 109 23.64 -21.04 -9.94
CA PHE A 109 23.24 -19.72 -9.51
C PHE A 109 22.78 -19.70 -8.06
N ALA A 110 22.85 -18.53 -7.45
CA ALA A 110 22.33 -18.27 -6.13
C ALA A 110 21.90 -16.79 -5.98
N LEU A 111 20.94 -16.59 -5.09
CA LEU A 111 20.41 -15.32 -4.64
C LEU A 111 21.16 -14.87 -3.38
N TYR A 112 21.51 -13.60 -3.32
CA TYR A 112 22.26 -12.97 -2.24
C TYR A 112 21.60 -11.65 -1.82
N ASP A 113 21.78 -11.27 -0.56
CA ASP A 113 21.45 -9.93 -0.06
C ASP A 113 22.55 -8.89 -0.40
N ARG A 114 22.33 -7.64 0.06
CA ARG A 114 23.28 -6.53 -0.08
C ARG A 114 24.63 -6.75 0.57
N TYR A 115 24.68 -7.54 1.64
CA TYR A 115 25.92 -7.86 2.38
C TYR A 115 26.68 -9.05 1.76
N GLY A 116 26.11 -9.67 0.72
CA GLY A 116 26.71 -10.81 0.03
C GLY A 116 26.46 -12.14 0.74
N VAL A 117 25.51 -12.20 1.68
CA VAL A 117 25.04 -13.44 2.30
C VAL A 117 24.11 -14.16 1.33
N GLN A 118 24.32 -15.46 1.17
CA GLN A 118 23.52 -16.28 0.26
C GLN A 118 22.16 -16.62 0.89
N LEU A 119 21.06 -16.20 0.25
CA LEU A 119 19.70 -16.41 0.74
C LEU A 119 19.05 -17.67 0.18
N ALA A 120 19.32 -17.98 -1.09
CA ALA A 120 18.84 -19.19 -1.76
C ALA A 120 19.82 -19.58 -2.86
N ALA A 121 19.88 -20.87 -3.20
CA ALA A 121 20.68 -21.36 -4.33
C ALA A 121 19.84 -22.28 -5.19
N SER A 122 20.29 -22.50 -6.43
CA SER A 122 19.72 -23.50 -7.32
C SER A 122 19.52 -24.83 -6.60
N SER A 123 18.31 -25.41 -6.73
CA SER A 123 18.00 -26.77 -6.28
C SER A 123 18.95 -27.83 -6.84
N ASP A 124 19.54 -27.54 -8.00
CA ASP A 124 20.45 -28.42 -8.70
C ASP A 124 21.88 -27.91 -8.61
N GLY A 125 22.76 -28.73 -8.05
CA GLY A 125 24.19 -28.44 -7.89
C GLY A 125 25.04 -28.67 -9.13
N ASN A 126 24.48 -28.57 -10.36
CA ASN A 126 25.17 -28.36 -11.64
C ASN A 126 24.14 -28.43 -12.79
N ILE A 127 23.73 -27.28 -13.35
CA ILE A 127 22.72 -27.19 -14.41
C ILE A 127 23.38 -27.41 -15.77
N THR A 128 23.21 -28.58 -16.37
CA THR A 128 23.77 -28.96 -17.68
C THR A 128 22.80 -28.69 -18.83
N ASP A 129 23.24 -28.85 -20.09
CA ASP A 129 22.46 -28.54 -21.30
C ASP A 129 20.99 -29.02 -21.26
N GLY A 130 20.06 -28.11 -21.53
CA GLY A 130 18.62 -28.36 -21.57
C GLY A 130 17.94 -28.50 -20.20
N GLN A 131 18.68 -28.40 -19.09
CA GLN A 131 18.11 -28.40 -17.74
C GLN A 131 17.68 -27.00 -17.31
N THR A 132 16.73 -26.95 -16.38
CA THR A 132 16.31 -25.74 -15.70
C THR A 132 16.53 -25.91 -14.21
N GLY A 133 17.42 -25.11 -13.62
CA GLY A 133 17.54 -25.00 -12.16
C GLY A 133 16.59 -23.93 -11.65
N THR A 134 16.05 -24.13 -10.45
CA THR A 134 15.13 -23.18 -9.82
C THR A 134 15.56 -22.84 -8.40
N ALA A 135 15.31 -21.61 -7.98
CA ALA A 135 15.39 -21.20 -6.58
C ALA A 135 14.22 -20.25 -6.29
N SER A 136 13.65 -20.31 -5.10
CA SER A 136 12.63 -19.36 -4.66
C SER A 136 12.87 -18.95 -3.22
N LYS A 137 12.57 -17.69 -2.92
CA LYS A 137 12.68 -17.11 -1.59
C LYS A 137 11.69 -15.95 -1.50
N THR A 138 10.90 -15.91 -0.43
CA THR A 138 10.20 -14.69 -0.04
C THR A 138 11.22 -13.77 0.62
N LEU A 139 11.39 -12.59 0.04
CA LEU A 139 12.26 -11.55 0.56
C LEU A 139 11.37 -10.62 1.38
N VAL A 140 11.72 -10.48 2.66
CA VAL A 140 10.90 -9.85 3.72
C VAL A 140 11.42 -8.46 4.08
N GLU A 141 12.38 -7.94 3.30
CA GLU A 141 12.85 -6.57 3.42
C GLU A 141 12.76 -5.97 2.03
N ALA A 142 12.26 -4.74 1.93
CA ALA A 142 12.46 -3.95 0.73
C ALA A 142 13.97 -3.70 0.54
N GLY A 143 14.46 -3.75 -0.69
CA GLY A 143 15.86 -3.42 -0.94
C GLY A 143 16.47 -4.07 -2.17
N VAL A 144 17.80 -4.02 -2.22
CA VAL A 144 18.60 -4.46 -3.36
C VAL A 144 19.15 -5.85 -3.13
N TYR A 145 18.82 -6.75 -4.06
CA TYR A 145 19.23 -8.15 -4.04
C TYR A 145 20.02 -8.52 -5.29
N TYR A 146 20.82 -9.59 -5.19
CA TYR A 146 21.75 -10.00 -6.24
C TYR A 146 21.58 -11.47 -6.62
N ILE A 147 21.51 -11.76 -7.91
CA ILE A 147 21.64 -13.12 -8.44
C ILE A 147 23.03 -13.28 -9.02
N LYS A 148 23.81 -14.22 -8.51
CA LYS A 148 25.08 -14.63 -9.13
C LYS A 148 24.87 -15.91 -9.91
N VAL A 149 25.36 -15.95 -11.14
CA VAL A 149 25.42 -17.11 -12.03
C VAL A 149 26.89 -17.39 -12.33
N TRP A 150 27.40 -18.57 -12.02
CA TRP A 150 28.80 -18.93 -12.28
C TRP A 150 28.90 -20.31 -12.92
N GLU A 151 30.02 -20.57 -13.58
CA GLU A 151 30.24 -21.83 -14.27
C GLU A 151 30.81 -22.92 -13.35
N ALA A 152 30.49 -24.17 -13.69
CA ALA A 152 31.11 -25.34 -13.09
C ALA A 152 32.48 -25.63 -13.71
N TYR A 153 32.55 -25.66 -15.06
CA TYR A 153 33.74 -25.93 -15.86
C TYR A 153 33.54 -25.51 -17.33
N ASP A 154 34.33 -24.58 -17.85
CA ASP A 154 34.46 -24.21 -19.28
C ASP A 154 33.12 -24.25 -20.06
N SER A 155 32.13 -23.50 -19.57
CA SER A 155 30.77 -23.57 -20.10
C SER A 155 30.61 -22.77 -21.39
N ILE A 156 30.22 -23.44 -22.48
CA ILE A 156 30.08 -22.80 -23.81
C ILE A 156 28.63 -22.87 -24.29
N GLY A 157 27.94 -21.75 -24.36
CA GLY A 157 26.56 -21.65 -24.83
C GLY A 157 25.84 -20.40 -24.33
N THR A 158 24.57 -20.55 -23.98
CA THR A 158 23.71 -19.48 -23.43
C THR A 158 22.85 -20.02 -22.29
N TYR A 159 22.29 -19.15 -21.46
CA TYR A 159 21.22 -19.50 -20.53
C TYR A 159 20.11 -18.46 -20.59
N ASN A 160 18.88 -18.89 -20.35
CA ASN A 160 17.73 -18.01 -20.18
C ASN A 160 17.47 -17.84 -18.69
N LEU A 161 17.58 -16.61 -18.19
CA LEU A 161 17.28 -16.25 -16.81
C LEU A 161 15.89 -15.61 -16.77
N GLN A 162 14.98 -16.21 -16.00
CA GLN A 162 13.63 -15.73 -15.77
C GLN A 162 13.43 -15.58 -14.27
N VAL A 163 13.11 -14.36 -13.84
CA VAL A 163 12.88 -14.00 -12.45
C VAL A 163 11.52 -13.32 -12.33
N SER A 164 10.78 -13.65 -11.28
CA SER A 164 9.51 -13.01 -10.92
C SER A 164 9.61 -12.41 -9.52
N GLY A 165 8.80 -11.38 -9.24
CA GLY A 165 8.77 -10.73 -7.92
C GLY A 165 9.84 -9.65 -7.74
N PHE A 166 10.17 -8.90 -8.79
CA PHE A 166 11.07 -7.76 -8.69
C PHE A 166 10.49 -6.54 -9.42
N GLU A 167 10.87 -5.35 -8.98
CA GLU A 167 10.49 -4.07 -9.57
C GLU A 167 11.56 -3.62 -10.56
N SER A 168 11.24 -2.77 -11.54
CA SER A 168 12.25 -2.18 -12.43
C SER A 168 13.08 -1.10 -11.73
N ASP A 169 14.41 -1.07 -11.91
CA ASP A 169 15.29 0.05 -11.50
C ASP A 169 14.67 1.34 -12.05
N SER A 170 14.07 2.13 -11.16
CA SER A 170 13.48 3.43 -11.45
C SER A 170 14.39 4.50 -10.85
N ASP A 171 14.16 5.75 -11.24
CA ASP A 171 14.81 6.96 -10.75
C ASP A 171 13.63 7.81 -10.26
N SER A 172 13.23 7.54 -9.02
CA SER A 172 11.92 7.90 -8.47
C SER A 172 11.78 9.40 -8.24
N ASP A 173 12.87 10.06 -7.85
CA ASP A 173 12.97 11.51 -7.67
C ASP A 173 13.41 12.26 -8.96
N GLY A 174 13.96 11.53 -9.95
CA GLY A 174 14.36 12.05 -11.25
C GLY A 174 15.66 12.84 -11.22
N ASP A 175 16.50 12.66 -10.19
CA ASP A 175 17.76 13.37 -10.00
C ASP A 175 18.91 12.76 -10.83
N GLY A 176 18.73 11.54 -11.35
CA GLY A 176 19.71 10.80 -12.14
C GLY A 176 20.46 9.70 -11.37
N LEU A 177 20.12 9.46 -10.11
CA LEU A 177 20.49 8.33 -9.28
C LEU A 177 19.31 7.35 -9.23
N PHE A 178 19.53 6.08 -9.56
CA PHE A 178 18.43 5.09 -9.54
C PHE A 178 18.14 4.64 -8.10
N ASP A 179 16.90 4.27 -7.81
CA ASP A 179 16.39 3.82 -6.50
C ASP A 179 17.29 2.78 -5.81
N ALA A 180 17.84 1.82 -6.58
CA ALA A 180 18.76 0.82 -6.02
C ALA A 180 20.08 1.43 -5.54
N ALA A 181 20.57 2.48 -6.21
CA ALA A 181 21.77 3.18 -5.81
C ALA A 181 21.51 4.04 -4.58
N GLU A 182 20.37 4.73 -4.52
CA GLU A 182 19.93 5.52 -3.36
C GLU A 182 19.79 4.65 -2.11
N TYR A 183 19.13 3.50 -2.22
CA TYR A 183 18.98 2.54 -1.11
C TYR A 183 20.31 2.04 -0.55
N VAL A 184 21.33 1.89 -1.41
CA VAL A 184 22.69 1.50 -1.00
C VAL A 184 23.42 2.65 -0.32
N ARG A 185 23.12 3.90 -0.70
CA ARG A 185 23.74 5.12 -0.17
C ARG A 185 23.02 5.72 1.04
N GLY A 186 21.82 5.24 1.32
CA GLY A 186 20.98 5.73 2.40
C GLY A 186 20.42 7.13 2.12
N THR A 187 20.26 7.47 0.84
CA THR A 187 19.58 8.70 0.39
C THR A 187 18.08 8.44 0.22
N ASP A 188 17.26 9.49 0.25
CA ASP A 188 15.80 9.39 0.15
C ASP A 188 15.37 9.21 -1.31
N LEU A 189 14.77 8.05 -1.60
CA LEU A 189 14.25 7.66 -2.91
C LEU A 189 13.28 8.66 -3.58
N ASN A 190 12.73 9.60 -2.81
CA ASN A 190 11.76 10.57 -3.31
C ASN A 190 12.24 12.03 -3.14
N ASP A 191 13.45 12.26 -2.63
CA ASP A 191 14.02 13.59 -2.45
C ASP A 191 15.33 13.74 -3.24
N PRO A 192 15.35 14.55 -4.31
CA PRO A 192 16.55 14.75 -5.11
C PRO A 192 17.71 15.42 -4.36
N ASP A 193 17.51 15.91 -3.13
CA ASP A 193 18.52 16.60 -2.30
C ASP A 193 18.30 16.17 -0.84
N THR A 194 18.78 14.97 -0.49
CA THR A 194 18.45 14.29 0.78
C THR A 194 18.80 15.13 2.01
N ASP A 195 19.91 15.87 1.98
CA ASP A 195 20.35 16.70 3.10
C ASP A 195 19.87 18.16 3.04
N GLY A 196 19.25 18.55 1.93
CA GLY A 196 18.62 19.85 1.72
C GLY A 196 19.61 21.02 1.59
N ASP A 197 20.86 20.78 1.17
CA ASP A 197 21.90 21.79 1.02
C ASP A 197 21.86 22.53 -0.34
N GLY A 198 21.05 22.04 -1.27
CA GLY A 198 20.76 22.64 -2.57
C GLY A 198 21.55 22.05 -3.73
N ILE A 199 22.25 20.93 -3.55
CA ILE A 199 22.90 20.13 -4.59
C ILE A 199 22.21 18.76 -4.60
N SER A 200 21.91 18.21 -5.78
CA SER A 200 21.25 16.89 -5.80
C SER A 200 22.21 15.76 -5.44
N ASP A 201 21.68 14.67 -4.90
CA ASP A 201 22.45 13.51 -4.46
C ASP A 201 23.34 12.96 -5.59
N SER A 202 22.80 12.90 -6.80
CA SER A 202 23.53 12.50 -8.01
C SER A 202 24.69 13.43 -8.38
N ASP A 203 24.51 14.75 -8.22
CA ASP A 203 25.50 15.79 -8.54
C ASP A 203 26.61 15.83 -7.47
N GLU A 204 26.26 15.54 -6.22
CA GLU A 204 27.21 15.41 -5.12
C GLU A 204 28.11 14.18 -5.30
N LEU A 205 27.51 13.03 -5.62
CA LEU A 205 28.26 11.82 -5.95
C LEU A 205 29.15 12.00 -7.19
N ALA A 206 28.68 12.72 -8.22
CA ALA A 206 29.49 13.08 -9.37
C ALA A 206 30.69 13.99 -9.01
N GLN A 207 30.56 14.77 -7.95
CA GLN A 207 31.59 15.64 -7.39
C GLN A 207 32.43 14.97 -6.29
N GLY A 208 32.10 13.73 -5.90
CA GLY A 208 32.78 12.97 -4.84
C GLY A 208 32.46 13.45 -3.42
N ARG A 209 31.29 14.07 -3.22
CA ARG A 209 30.76 14.57 -1.94
C ARG A 209 29.81 13.57 -1.29
N ASN A 210 29.45 13.81 -0.03
CA ASN A 210 28.51 13.00 0.73
C ASN A 210 27.09 13.59 0.72
N PRO A 211 26.10 12.91 0.11
CA PRO A 211 24.73 13.42 -0.05
C PRO A 211 23.85 13.44 1.22
N ASN A 212 24.39 13.01 2.36
CA ASN A 212 23.66 12.95 3.63
C ASN A 212 24.15 14.01 4.64
N VAL A 213 24.97 14.98 4.22
CA VAL A 213 25.66 15.90 5.12
C VAL A 213 25.57 17.34 4.63
N ALA A 214 24.54 18.04 5.13
CA ALA A 214 24.34 19.44 4.83
C ALA A 214 25.59 20.26 5.20
N THR A 215 26.24 20.86 4.20
CA THR A 215 27.46 21.70 4.26
C THR A 215 28.83 21.00 4.36
N GLU A 216 29.30 20.44 3.24
CA GLU A 216 30.75 20.27 3.01
C GLU A 216 31.43 21.65 2.81
N TRP A 217 32.21 22.10 3.79
CA TRP A 217 32.88 23.40 3.71
C TRP A 217 33.87 23.47 2.54
N SER A 218 33.52 24.28 1.54
CA SER A 218 34.37 24.71 0.44
C SER A 218 35.76 25.17 0.92
N SER A 219 36.80 24.50 0.44
CA SER A 219 38.19 24.96 0.59
C SER A 219 38.38 26.30 -0.14
N VAL A 220 38.42 27.39 0.64
CA VAL A 220 38.78 28.72 0.15
C VAL A 220 40.29 28.76 -0.07
N PHE A 221 40.69 28.93 -1.33
CA PHE A 221 42.07 29.20 -1.74
C PHE A 221 42.71 30.32 -0.90
N VAL A 222 43.75 30.00 -0.12
CA VAL A 222 44.65 31.00 0.47
C VAL A 222 45.96 31.02 -0.30
N SER A 223 46.21 32.16 -0.96
CA SER A 223 47.39 32.43 -1.76
C SER A 223 48.60 32.88 -0.92
N GLY A 224 49.78 32.31 -1.21
CA GLY A 224 51.11 32.83 -0.86
C GLY A 224 51.69 32.23 0.43
N ALA A 225 52.83 31.52 0.45
CA ALA A 225 53.98 31.56 -0.45
C ALA A 225 54.85 30.27 -0.37
N VAL A 226 55.34 29.82 -1.54
CA VAL A 226 56.45 28.87 -1.81
C VAL A 226 56.26 27.40 -1.36
N ASP A 227 55.67 26.59 -2.25
CA ASP A 227 55.56 25.11 -2.26
C ASP A 227 54.69 24.41 -1.20
N VAL A 228 53.58 25.03 -0.81
CA VAL A 228 52.45 24.36 -0.13
C VAL A 228 51.23 24.22 -1.05
N GLY A 229 51.15 25.05 -2.10
CA GLY A 229 50.00 25.11 -3.02
C GLY A 229 49.89 23.96 -4.04
N THR A 230 50.79 22.98 -3.97
CA THR A 230 50.73 21.70 -4.71
C THR A 230 50.79 20.51 -3.76
N ALA A 231 50.53 20.73 -2.46
CA ALA A 231 50.51 19.65 -1.48
C ALA A 231 49.47 18.62 -1.88
N ILE A 232 49.87 17.34 -1.84
CA ILE A 232 48.98 16.23 -2.12
C ILE A 232 48.14 16.01 -0.86
N ALA A 233 46.82 16.13 -0.96
CA ALA A 233 45.95 15.83 0.17
C ALA A 233 46.17 14.37 0.61
N ILE A 234 46.34 14.15 1.90
CA ILE A 234 46.35 12.81 2.47
C ILE A 234 44.89 12.39 2.57
N PRO A 235 44.41 11.45 1.73
CA PRO A 235 42.98 11.40 1.47
C PRO A 235 42.24 10.54 2.50
N HIS A 236 42.96 9.70 3.27
CA HIS A 236 42.45 9.03 4.48
C HIS A 236 43.54 8.86 5.53
N PHE A 237 43.07 8.76 6.78
CA PHE A 237 43.87 8.22 7.87
C PHE A 237 44.02 6.70 7.72
N ASP A 238 45.05 6.16 8.37
CA ASP A 238 45.31 4.73 8.59
C ASP A 238 45.67 3.88 7.35
N ALA A 239 45.64 4.44 6.13
CA ALA A 239 46.06 3.76 4.89
C ALA A 239 47.44 4.23 4.36
N PRO A 240 48.39 3.32 4.03
CA PRO A 240 49.66 3.69 3.42
C PRO A 240 49.48 4.16 1.98
N ILE A 241 50.03 5.32 1.66
CA ILE A 241 50.13 5.84 0.30
C ILE A 241 51.53 5.49 -0.22
N SER A 242 51.60 4.65 -1.25
CA SER A 242 52.87 4.28 -1.88
C SER A 242 53.24 5.27 -2.99
N ILE A 243 54.37 5.95 -2.86
CA ILE A 243 54.76 7.07 -3.72
C ILE A 243 56.15 6.84 -4.31
N GLU A 244 56.28 6.86 -5.64
CA GLU A 244 57.59 6.99 -6.30
C GLU A 244 58.23 8.32 -5.92
N HIS A 245 59.43 8.26 -5.33
CA HIS A 245 60.14 9.45 -4.93
C HIS A 245 60.63 10.22 -6.17
N PRO A 246 60.17 11.47 -6.40
CA PRO A 246 60.42 12.18 -7.66
C PRO A 246 61.83 12.80 -7.77
N GLY A 247 62.73 12.55 -6.81
CA GLY A 247 64.06 13.15 -6.73
C GLY A 247 64.06 14.61 -6.28
N THR A 248 62.97 15.06 -5.65
CA THR A 248 62.77 16.42 -5.08
C THR A 248 61.88 16.34 -3.82
N THR A 249 61.77 17.44 -3.07
CA THR A 249 60.89 17.53 -1.89
C THR A 249 59.41 17.43 -2.27
N THR A 250 58.66 16.60 -1.54
CA THR A 250 57.20 16.47 -1.69
C THR A 250 56.49 16.97 -0.43
N TRP A 251 55.34 17.63 -0.63
CA TRP A 251 54.49 18.13 0.45
C TRP A 251 53.13 17.45 0.40
N TYR A 252 52.58 17.17 1.58
CA TYR A 252 51.24 16.61 1.77
C TYR A 252 50.46 17.49 2.73
N SER A 253 49.15 17.60 2.55
CA SER A 253 48.26 18.34 3.46
C SER A 253 47.37 17.36 4.22
N ILE A 254 47.14 17.65 5.50
CA ILE A 254 46.25 16.91 6.40
C ILE A 254 45.42 17.95 7.15
N ASP A 255 44.11 17.82 7.10
CA ASP A 255 43.23 18.63 7.94
C ASP A 255 43.06 17.95 9.29
N LEU A 256 43.32 18.70 10.36
CA LEU A 256 43.23 18.22 11.74
C LEU A 256 42.25 19.07 12.55
N GLU A 257 41.52 18.45 13.45
CA GLU A 257 40.68 19.11 14.45
C GLU A 257 41.50 19.60 15.66
N GLU A 258 40.91 20.48 16.47
CA GLU A 258 41.54 20.93 17.71
C GLU A 258 41.63 19.76 18.70
N GLY A 259 42.83 19.44 19.15
CA GLY A 259 43.12 18.31 20.02
C GLY A 259 43.43 17.00 19.28
N GLN A 260 43.25 16.93 17.96
CA GLN A 260 43.49 15.71 17.19
C GLN A 260 44.99 15.38 17.17
N GLY A 261 45.32 14.17 17.67
CA GLY A 261 46.66 13.61 17.61
C GLY A 261 46.87 12.82 16.32
N ILE A 262 48.09 12.83 15.78
CA ILE A 262 48.45 12.02 14.61
C ILE A 262 49.83 11.39 14.76
N THR A 263 49.98 10.18 14.19
CA THR A 263 51.25 9.51 13.95
C THR A 263 51.48 9.45 12.45
N VAL A 264 52.53 10.09 11.95
CA VAL A 264 52.94 9.95 10.55
C VAL A 264 54.09 8.95 10.49
N THR A 265 53.97 7.93 9.63
CA THR A 265 55.06 6.98 9.38
C THR A 265 55.46 6.98 7.92
N LEU A 266 56.75 6.80 7.67
CA LEU A 266 57.31 6.66 6.33
C LEU A 266 58.15 5.40 6.26
N LEU A 267 57.70 4.38 5.53
CA LEU A 267 58.47 3.17 5.22
C LEU A 267 59.19 3.35 3.89
N SER A 268 60.52 3.26 3.91
CA SER A 268 61.36 3.54 2.75
C SER A 268 61.64 2.27 1.93
N HIS A 269 61.31 2.29 0.64
CA HIS A 269 61.60 1.23 -0.35
C HIS A 269 62.62 1.72 -1.38
N LEU A 270 63.69 2.37 -0.91
CA LEU A 270 64.70 2.97 -1.76
C LEU A 270 65.68 1.92 -2.32
N ASN A 271 66.00 2.02 -3.60
CA ASN A 271 67.10 1.26 -4.21
C ASN A 271 68.48 1.85 -3.87
N ARG A 272 68.53 3.15 -3.55
CA ARG A 272 69.74 3.92 -3.18
C ARG A 272 69.31 5.23 -2.50
N GLY A 273 70.09 5.73 -1.54
CA GLY A 273 69.87 7.02 -0.88
C GLY A 273 69.20 6.90 0.50
N GLY A 274 68.64 8.00 0.99
CA GLY A 274 67.93 8.09 2.27
C GLY A 274 67.00 9.32 2.28
N LEU A 275 65.82 9.14 2.88
CA LEU A 275 64.79 10.18 3.02
C LEU A 275 64.72 10.68 4.46
N ASP A 276 64.10 11.84 4.65
CA ASP A 276 63.68 12.35 5.96
C ASP A 276 62.34 13.09 5.80
N PHE A 277 61.58 13.21 6.87
CA PHE A 277 60.29 13.90 6.85
C PHE A 277 59.96 14.62 8.16
N GLY A 278 58.95 15.48 8.12
CA GLY A 278 58.45 16.18 9.30
C GLY A 278 57.08 16.80 9.05
N ILE A 279 56.44 17.21 10.14
CA ILE A 279 55.13 17.84 10.21
C ILE A 279 55.32 19.35 10.38
N PHE A 280 54.55 20.15 9.65
CA PHE A 280 54.70 21.60 9.50
C PHE A 280 53.33 22.28 9.63
N ASN A 281 53.32 23.54 10.09
CA ASN A 281 52.13 24.38 10.02
C ASN A 281 51.99 25.07 8.65
N ALA A 282 50.87 25.74 8.43
CA ALA A 282 50.58 26.52 7.21
C ALA A 282 51.58 27.65 6.90
N THR A 283 52.45 28.04 7.85
CA THR A 283 53.51 29.03 7.61
C THR A 283 54.85 28.41 7.18
N GLY A 284 54.91 27.08 7.06
CA GLY A 284 56.13 26.33 6.73
C GLY A 284 57.11 26.16 7.90
N THR A 285 56.65 26.36 9.14
CA THR A 285 57.45 26.10 10.35
C THR A 285 57.31 24.63 10.75
N GLU A 286 58.44 23.96 10.99
CA GLU A 286 58.46 22.57 11.46
C GLU A 286 57.93 22.48 12.89
N LEU A 287 56.96 21.59 13.09
CA LEU A 287 56.27 21.32 14.34
C LEU A 287 56.82 20.06 15.02
N SER A 288 57.08 19.02 14.21
CA SER A 288 57.60 17.73 14.67
C SER A 288 58.39 17.06 13.55
N GLY A 289 59.64 16.69 13.79
CA GLY A 289 60.48 16.00 12.81
C GLY A 289 60.42 14.48 12.98
N SER A 290 60.82 13.73 11.95
CA SER A 290 60.97 12.29 12.09
C SER A 290 61.99 11.93 13.19
N ASN A 291 61.82 10.77 13.80
CA ASN A 291 62.73 10.22 14.79
C ASN A 291 64.11 9.80 14.21
N ASP A 292 64.27 9.80 12.88
CA ASP A 292 65.43 9.27 12.18
C ASP A 292 66.06 10.30 11.23
N TYR A 293 67.37 10.53 11.36
CA TYR A 293 68.09 11.50 10.54
C TYR A 293 68.24 11.12 9.06
N SER A 294 67.98 9.84 8.69
CA SER A 294 68.01 9.34 7.31
C SER A 294 67.39 7.94 7.24
N ILE A 295 66.24 7.82 6.59
CA ILE A 295 65.43 6.61 6.43
C ILE A 295 65.84 5.89 5.13
N SER A 296 66.64 4.82 5.28
CA SER A 296 67.17 4.02 4.16
C SER A 296 66.25 2.82 3.83
N ASN A 297 66.57 2.07 2.78
CA ASN A 297 65.76 0.92 2.33
C ASN A 297 65.39 -0.06 3.45
N GLY A 298 64.11 -0.36 3.58
CA GLY A 298 63.53 -1.24 4.60
C GLY A 298 63.46 -0.63 6.01
N GLN A 299 63.81 0.65 6.18
CA GLN A 299 63.66 1.37 7.43
C GLN A 299 62.38 2.21 7.42
N GLN A 300 61.79 2.41 8.60
CA GLN A 300 60.60 3.21 8.81
C GLN A 300 60.91 4.34 9.78
N GLY A 301 60.64 5.59 9.38
CA GLY A 301 60.68 6.74 10.28
C GLY A 301 59.29 7.08 10.79
N VAL A 302 59.23 7.74 11.95
CA VAL A 302 57.99 8.11 12.65
C VAL A 302 58.06 9.56 13.13
N ALA A 303 56.99 10.33 12.95
CA ALA A 303 56.79 11.65 13.54
C ALA A 303 55.40 11.75 14.17
N GLU A 304 55.29 12.40 15.33
CA GLU A 304 54.04 12.50 16.07
C GLU A 304 53.70 13.97 16.33
N TYR A 305 52.41 14.33 16.28
CA TYR A 305 51.96 15.70 16.56
C TYR A 305 50.51 15.73 17.03
N THR A 306 50.18 16.66 17.93
CA THR A 306 48.80 16.94 18.35
C THR A 306 48.47 18.38 17.96
N ALA A 307 47.39 18.56 17.19
CA ALA A 307 46.96 19.85 16.70
C ALA A 307 46.38 20.69 17.86
N PRO A 308 46.99 21.82 18.26
CA PRO A 308 46.45 22.67 19.32
C PRO A 308 45.29 23.55 18.86
N VAL A 309 45.00 23.59 17.55
CA VAL A 309 43.89 24.30 16.92
C VAL A 309 43.52 23.53 15.65
N ALA A 310 42.23 23.54 15.30
CA ALA A 310 41.76 22.98 14.04
C ALA A 310 42.36 23.73 12.83
N GLY A 311 42.68 23.00 11.77
CA GLY A 311 43.15 23.55 10.49
C GLY A 311 44.07 22.61 9.73
N THR A 312 44.57 23.10 8.59
CA THR A 312 45.45 22.33 7.71
C THR A 312 46.91 22.35 8.20
N TYR A 313 47.45 21.15 8.38
CA TYR A 313 48.85 20.86 8.66
C TYR A 313 49.49 20.17 7.46
N TYR A 314 50.81 20.11 7.44
CA TYR A 314 51.54 19.63 6.28
C TYR A 314 52.64 18.64 6.63
N VAL A 315 52.75 17.54 5.88
CA VAL A 315 53.89 16.64 5.96
C VAL A 315 54.83 16.94 4.82
N ARG A 316 56.10 17.21 5.13
CA ARG A 316 57.16 17.41 4.14
C ARG A 316 58.06 16.19 4.13
N VAL A 317 58.29 15.60 2.95
CA VAL A 317 59.26 14.51 2.73
C VAL A 317 60.37 15.04 1.82
N TRP A 318 61.64 14.89 2.22
CA TRP A 318 62.79 15.38 1.46
C TRP A 318 63.95 14.38 1.38
N GLU A 319 64.80 14.57 0.37
CA GLU A 319 66.03 13.79 0.22
C GLU A 319 67.09 14.21 1.23
N HIS A 320 67.71 13.22 1.86
CA HIS A 320 68.93 13.39 2.63
C HIS A 320 70.18 13.20 1.75
N SER A 321 70.08 12.29 0.77
CA SER A 321 71.11 11.99 -0.24
C SER A 321 70.45 11.52 -1.53
N ASP A 322 71.17 11.52 -2.67
CA ASP A 322 70.64 11.13 -4.00
C ASP A 322 69.78 9.85 -3.94
N SER A 323 68.45 9.98 -3.91
CA SER A 323 67.52 8.90 -3.59
C SER A 323 66.74 8.42 -4.81
N VAL A 324 66.64 7.10 -4.97
CA VAL A 324 65.91 6.47 -6.08
C VAL A 324 65.10 5.29 -5.54
N GLY A 325 63.78 5.33 -5.67
CA GLY A 325 62.85 4.29 -5.23
C GLY A 325 61.49 4.88 -4.84
N HIS A 326 60.71 4.14 -4.05
CA HIS A 326 59.43 4.61 -3.52
C HIS A 326 59.44 4.59 -1.99
N TYR A 327 58.44 5.20 -1.37
CA TYR A 327 58.18 5.11 0.06
C TYR A 327 56.67 5.00 0.29
N ASP A 328 56.29 4.34 1.38
CA ASP A 328 54.92 4.31 1.85
C ASP A 328 54.77 5.35 2.98
N LEU A 329 53.88 6.33 2.77
CA LEU A 329 53.55 7.34 3.77
C LEU A 329 52.16 7.05 4.34
N THR A 330 52.07 6.91 5.66
CA THR A 330 50.80 6.69 6.37
C THR A 330 50.61 7.73 7.45
N VAL A 331 49.39 8.22 7.64
CA VAL A 331 49.00 9.06 8.76
C VAL A 331 47.96 8.33 9.59
N TYR A 332 48.32 7.95 10.80
CA TYR A 332 47.42 7.30 11.74
C TYR A 332 46.84 8.31 12.72
N ASN A 333 45.59 8.12 13.13
CA ASN A 333 44.95 8.97 14.14
C ASN A 333 45.38 8.53 15.57
N GLN A 334 45.78 9.48 16.43
CA GLN A 334 46.12 9.24 17.84
C GLN A 334 44.98 9.74 18.77
N TRP A 335 43.97 8.88 18.98
CA TRP A 335 42.99 8.83 20.11
C TRP A 335 41.82 9.83 20.25
N ASP A 336 40.70 9.26 20.75
CA ASP A 336 39.63 9.79 21.63
C ASP A 336 39.03 11.17 21.31
N ASN A 337 38.46 11.38 20.12
CA ASN A 337 37.40 12.37 19.89
C ASN A 337 36.47 11.89 18.76
N ASP A 338 35.19 12.31 18.80
CA ASP A 338 34.04 11.83 18.01
C ASP A 338 34.32 11.54 16.53
N GLY A 339 33.74 10.44 16.02
CA GLY A 339 33.59 10.18 14.57
C GLY A 339 34.37 8.99 14.00
N VAL A 340 35.21 8.29 14.75
CA VAL A 340 35.87 7.04 14.29
C VAL A 340 35.84 5.98 15.39
N THR A 341 35.13 4.87 15.15
CA THR A 341 34.96 3.79 16.13
C THR A 341 36.13 2.81 16.13
N ASP A 342 36.38 2.12 17.25
CA ASP A 342 37.46 1.11 17.38
C ASP A 342 37.29 -0.05 16.36
N CYS A 343 36.03 -0.31 15.99
CA CYS A 343 35.57 -1.26 14.98
C CYS A 343 36.07 -0.96 13.55
N GLN A 344 36.51 0.28 13.27
CA GLN A 344 36.93 0.76 11.93
C GLN A 344 38.45 0.78 11.73
N ARG A 345 39.26 0.38 12.73
CA ARG A 345 40.74 0.43 12.68
C ARG A 345 41.38 -0.84 12.10
N ASP A 346 42.46 -0.69 11.33
CA ASP A 346 43.22 -1.79 10.70
C ASP A 346 44.74 -1.79 10.99
N TYR A 347 45.26 -0.92 11.87
CA TYR A 347 46.70 -0.86 12.22
C TYR A 347 47.01 -0.88 13.73
N PHE A 348 47.77 -1.87 14.19
CA PHE A 348 47.98 -2.18 15.63
C PHE A 348 49.45 -2.21 16.10
N GLY A 349 50.35 -1.58 15.33
CA GLY A 349 51.80 -1.69 15.51
C GLY A 349 52.44 -0.82 16.61
N THR A 350 51.67 0.05 17.28
CA THR A 350 52.19 0.99 18.29
C THR A 350 51.36 1.00 19.56
N PHE A 351 51.96 1.45 20.67
CA PHE A 351 51.28 1.61 21.95
C PHE A 351 50.02 2.51 21.87
N LYS A 352 50.04 3.50 20.97
CA LYS A 352 48.93 4.43 20.76
C LYS A 352 47.86 3.90 19.79
N THR A 353 48.15 2.84 19.03
CA THR A 353 47.21 2.25 18.06
C THR A 353 46.75 0.85 18.46
N ALA A 354 46.81 0.51 19.75
CA ALA A 354 46.54 -0.84 20.26
C ALA A 354 45.12 -1.35 19.95
N PHE A 355 44.98 -2.63 19.56
CA PHE A 355 43.71 -3.31 19.23
C PHE A 355 42.87 -3.62 20.47
N TYR A 356 41.57 -3.31 20.48
CA TYR A 356 40.69 -3.75 21.59
C TYR A 356 40.43 -5.27 21.51
N VAL A 357 40.78 -6.00 22.57
CA VAL A 357 40.64 -7.46 22.59
C VAL A 357 39.21 -7.85 22.97
N ARG A 358 38.53 -8.55 22.06
CA ARG A 358 37.29 -9.31 22.35
C ARG A 358 37.69 -10.63 23.03
N ASN A 359 36.92 -11.23 23.96
CA ASN A 359 37.26 -12.61 24.33
C ASN A 359 37.15 -13.46 23.07
N LEU A 360 38.05 -14.45 23.03
CA LEU A 360 38.27 -15.43 21.95
C LEU A 360 39.38 -15.01 20.99
N THR A 361 40.59 -15.48 21.36
CA THR A 361 41.62 -15.97 20.43
C THR A 361 41.85 -15.06 19.22
N SER A 362 42.51 -13.92 19.43
CA SER A 362 43.00 -13.12 18.31
C SER A 362 44.26 -13.77 17.73
N SER A 363 44.19 -14.26 16.49
CA SER A 363 45.36 -14.72 15.73
C SER A 363 46.02 -13.52 15.04
N ALA A 364 47.25 -13.18 15.42
CA ALA A 364 48.00 -12.09 14.79
C ALA A 364 49.29 -12.58 14.11
N ASP A 365 49.66 -11.90 13.02
CA ASP A 365 50.92 -12.11 12.29
C ASP A 365 52.11 -11.45 13.01
N LEU A 366 53.31 -11.97 12.77
CA LEU A 366 54.51 -11.76 13.58
C LEU A 366 55.39 -10.55 13.22
N THR A 367 54.85 -9.52 12.57
CA THR A 367 55.69 -8.38 12.17
C THR A 367 55.89 -7.38 13.32
N GLY A 368 56.98 -7.51 14.08
CA GLY A 368 57.42 -6.49 15.04
C GLY A 368 56.71 -6.52 16.41
N TYR A 369 56.16 -5.37 16.82
CA TYR A 369 55.41 -5.22 18.08
C TYR A 369 53.91 -5.22 17.80
N ASN A 370 53.16 -6.05 18.52
CA ASN A 370 51.71 -6.00 18.51
C ASN A 370 51.22 -5.44 19.84
N TYR A 371 50.36 -4.42 19.79
CA TYR A 371 49.77 -3.84 20.99
C TYR A 371 48.27 -4.09 21.00
N TYR A 372 47.78 -4.47 22.17
CA TYR A 372 46.39 -4.75 22.48
C TYR A 372 45.97 -3.86 23.65
N ARG A 373 44.70 -3.49 23.74
CA ARG A 373 44.13 -2.77 24.87
C ARG A 373 42.87 -3.46 25.39
N PHE A 374 42.60 -3.26 26.67
CA PHE A 374 41.36 -3.66 27.34
C PHE A 374 41.06 -2.63 28.43
N TYR A 375 39.80 -2.49 28.79
CA TYR A 375 39.40 -1.71 29.96
C TYR A 375 39.24 -2.64 31.16
N ALA A 376 39.55 -2.14 32.35
CA ALA A 376 39.29 -2.84 33.59
C ALA A 376 39.17 -1.86 34.75
N ASN A 377 38.50 -2.27 35.81
CA ASN A 377 38.26 -1.45 37.00
C ASN A 377 39.25 -1.74 38.10
N SER A 378 39.47 -0.75 38.95
CA SER A 378 40.29 -0.87 40.15
C SER A 378 39.83 -2.05 41.00
N GLY A 379 40.75 -2.98 41.24
CA GLY A 379 40.51 -4.19 42.01
C GLY A 379 40.22 -5.45 41.17
N ASP A 380 39.94 -5.32 39.88
CA ASP A 380 39.77 -6.48 38.99
C ASP A 380 41.07 -7.30 38.93
N GLN A 381 40.92 -8.61 38.94
CA GLN A 381 42.02 -9.52 38.66
C GLN A 381 41.96 -9.91 37.19
N VAL A 382 42.88 -9.34 36.41
CA VAL A 382 42.99 -9.63 34.99
C VAL A 382 44.07 -10.67 34.75
N ASP A 383 43.68 -11.77 34.12
CA ASP A 383 44.55 -12.86 33.74
C ASP A 383 44.73 -12.86 32.22
N VAL A 384 45.99 -12.77 31.76
CA VAL A 384 46.36 -12.78 30.35
C VAL A 384 47.14 -14.04 30.04
N ALA A 385 46.77 -14.71 28.96
CA ALA A 385 47.46 -15.89 28.47
C ALA A 385 47.73 -15.80 26.97
N LEU A 386 48.94 -16.17 26.56
CA LEU A 386 49.38 -16.19 25.17
C LEU A 386 49.86 -17.58 24.80
N ALA A 387 49.15 -18.27 23.90
CA ALA A 387 49.54 -19.58 23.38
C ALA A 387 50.22 -19.44 22.00
N ALA A 388 51.50 -19.79 21.92
CA ALA A 388 52.30 -19.62 20.71
C ALA A 388 52.13 -20.82 19.75
N ARG A 389 51.86 -20.53 18.47
CA ARG A 389 51.75 -21.51 17.37
C ARG A 389 52.76 -21.16 16.26
N LEU A 390 54.03 -21.44 16.55
CA LEU A 390 55.18 -20.93 15.79
C LEU A 390 55.82 -22.02 14.93
N ASN A 391 56.15 -21.68 13.69
CA ASN A 391 57.00 -22.48 12.82
C ASN A 391 58.50 -22.34 13.18
N ARG A 392 58.90 -21.19 13.74
CA ARG A 392 60.26 -20.86 14.19
C ARG A 392 60.22 -19.70 15.19
N GLY A 393 61.20 -19.61 16.09
CA GLY A 393 61.40 -18.46 16.98
C GLY A 393 60.75 -18.63 18.36
N GLY A 394 60.40 -17.50 18.99
CA GLY A 394 59.75 -17.42 20.30
C GLY A 394 59.27 -16.01 20.62
N LEU A 395 58.19 -15.92 21.40
CA LEU A 395 57.50 -14.68 21.76
C LEU A 395 57.67 -14.33 23.23
N ASP A 396 57.42 -13.08 23.57
CA ASP A 396 57.26 -12.63 24.95
C ASP A 396 56.20 -11.51 24.98
N PHE A 397 55.62 -11.25 26.14
CA PHE A 397 54.61 -10.20 26.30
C PHE A 397 54.63 -9.57 27.69
N GLY A 398 54.01 -8.40 27.80
CA GLY A 398 53.84 -7.69 29.07
C GLY A 398 52.58 -6.84 29.07
N LEU A 399 52.11 -6.52 30.27
CA LEU A 399 51.01 -5.63 30.57
C LEU A 399 51.52 -4.25 30.96
N TYR A 400 50.91 -3.21 30.42
CA TYR A 400 51.33 -1.83 30.53
C TYR A 400 50.12 -0.96 30.92
N ASN A 401 50.37 0.13 31.64
CA ASN A 401 49.38 1.19 31.84
C ASN A 401 49.33 2.15 30.64
N SER A 402 48.36 3.08 30.64
CA SER A 402 48.18 4.14 29.63
C SER A 402 49.38 5.08 29.41
N SER A 403 50.34 5.09 30.33
CA SER A 403 51.61 5.83 30.21
C SER A 403 52.76 4.98 29.64
N ASN A 404 52.45 3.81 29.08
CA ASN A 404 53.42 2.83 28.55
C ASN A 404 54.45 2.37 29.59
N THR A 405 54.04 2.29 30.85
CA THR A 405 54.84 1.71 31.94
C THR A 405 54.40 0.27 32.16
N GLU A 406 55.36 -0.67 32.07
CA GLU A 406 55.10 -2.08 32.33
C GLU A 406 54.70 -2.30 33.80
N LEU A 407 53.57 -2.95 34.02
CA LEU A 407 53.01 -3.30 35.32
C LEU A 407 53.24 -4.77 35.67
N SER A 408 53.19 -5.66 34.68
CA SER A 408 53.43 -7.09 34.84
C SER A 408 53.97 -7.68 33.54
N GLY A 409 54.94 -8.58 33.61
CA GLY A 409 55.47 -9.31 32.45
C GLY A 409 54.96 -10.74 32.39
N SER A 410 55.09 -11.38 31.23
CA SER A 410 54.96 -12.83 31.07
C SER A 410 55.82 -13.59 32.09
N ASN A 411 55.31 -14.73 32.56
CA ASN A 411 56.06 -15.67 33.38
C ASN A 411 57.23 -16.34 32.62
N ASP A 412 57.22 -16.31 31.30
CA ASP A 412 58.18 -16.96 30.42
C ASP A 412 58.79 -15.95 29.44
N TYR A 413 60.12 -15.77 29.54
CA TYR A 413 60.91 -14.82 28.73
C TYR A 413 61.06 -15.22 27.24
N ASN A 414 60.63 -16.43 26.87
CA ASN A 414 60.68 -16.93 25.49
C ASN A 414 59.68 -18.08 25.29
N ILE A 415 58.45 -17.73 24.95
CA ILE A 415 57.33 -18.62 24.66
C ILE A 415 57.53 -19.24 23.28
N SER A 416 57.94 -20.50 23.23
CA SER A 416 58.21 -21.23 21.99
C SER A 416 56.95 -21.95 21.46
N ASP A 417 57.04 -22.56 20.28
CA ASP A 417 55.91 -23.30 19.68
C ASP A 417 55.25 -24.29 20.65
N SER A 418 53.92 -24.31 20.68
CA SER A 418 53.07 -25.10 21.56
C SER A 418 53.27 -24.82 23.07
N GLN A 419 53.88 -23.70 23.44
CA GLN A 419 53.96 -23.21 24.81
C GLN A 419 52.97 -22.07 25.04
N GLN A 420 52.65 -21.85 26.31
CA GLN A 420 51.75 -20.78 26.75
C GLN A 420 52.45 -19.96 27.83
N GLY A 421 52.57 -18.66 27.61
CA GLY A 421 52.96 -17.69 28.63
C GLY A 421 51.72 -17.14 29.32
N THR A 422 51.85 -16.75 30.59
CA THR A 422 50.76 -16.18 31.39
C THR A 422 51.25 -15.01 32.23
N ALA A 423 50.36 -14.05 32.50
CA ALA A 423 50.59 -12.95 33.40
C ALA A 423 49.28 -12.55 34.10
N THR A 424 49.36 -12.15 35.37
CA THR A 424 48.21 -11.72 36.17
C THR A 424 48.47 -10.30 36.67
N LEU A 425 47.49 -9.42 36.55
CA LEU A 425 47.53 -8.05 37.04
C LEU A 425 46.30 -7.77 37.90
N ILE A 426 46.52 -7.22 39.10
CA ILE A 426 45.46 -6.57 39.87
C ILE A 426 45.42 -5.12 39.43
N ILE A 427 44.27 -4.68 38.95
CA ILE A 427 44.10 -3.38 38.32
C ILE A 427 44.14 -2.28 39.40
N PRO A 428 45.08 -1.32 39.30
CA PRO A 428 45.26 -0.30 40.33
C PRO A 428 44.18 0.79 40.28
N ASP A 429 43.83 1.26 39.09
CA ASP A 429 42.90 2.37 38.85
C ASP A 429 42.00 2.02 37.66
N ASP A 430 40.79 2.56 37.62
CA ASP A 430 39.89 2.38 36.48
C ASP A 430 40.52 2.98 35.21
N GLY A 431 40.47 2.26 34.10
CA GLY A 431 40.92 2.77 32.82
C GLY A 431 41.45 1.73 31.85
N TYR A 432 42.08 2.21 30.77
CA TYR A 432 42.67 1.36 29.75
C TYR A 432 44.06 0.83 30.14
N TYR A 433 44.22 -0.46 29.93
CA TYR A 433 45.45 -1.22 30.07
C TYR A 433 45.82 -1.87 28.74
N TYR A 434 47.11 -2.19 28.58
CA TYR A 434 47.66 -2.58 27.30
C TYR A 434 48.46 -3.87 27.41
N VAL A 435 48.27 -4.81 26.49
CA VAL A 435 49.14 -5.97 26.33
C VAL A 435 50.06 -5.71 25.14
N LYS A 436 51.37 -5.70 25.36
CA LYS A 436 52.38 -5.61 24.31
C LYS A 436 52.97 -6.99 24.09
N VAL A 437 52.91 -7.50 22.86
CA VAL A 437 53.52 -8.76 22.41
C VAL A 437 54.69 -8.44 21.49
N TRP A 438 55.82 -9.13 21.67
CA TRP A 438 57.01 -8.93 20.83
C TRP A 438 57.75 -10.23 20.52
N GLU A 439 58.49 -10.20 19.41
CA GLU A 439 59.42 -11.28 19.06
C GLU A 439 60.64 -11.28 19.98
N HIS A 440 60.95 -12.41 20.59
CA HIS A 440 62.19 -12.61 21.33
C HIS A 440 63.33 -13.11 20.41
N SER A 441 62.99 -13.77 19.30
CA SER A 441 63.89 -14.18 18.22
C SER A 441 63.14 -14.23 16.90
N ASP A 442 63.79 -14.14 15.73
CA ASP A 442 63.15 -14.19 14.39
C ASP A 442 62.04 -15.25 14.34
N SER A 443 60.77 -14.84 14.45
CA SER A 443 59.64 -15.74 14.64
C SER A 443 58.76 -15.79 13.39
N THR A 444 58.19 -16.96 13.11
CA THR A 444 57.19 -17.14 12.04
C THR A 444 56.08 -18.07 12.53
N GLY A 445 54.81 -17.81 12.17
CA GLY A 445 53.63 -18.46 12.77
C GLY A 445 52.59 -17.46 13.30
N TYR A 446 51.74 -17.88 14.23
CA TYR A 446 50.71 -17.06 14.89
C TYR A 446 50.63 -17.38 16.38
N TYR A 447 49.81 -16.65 17.13
CA TYR A 447 49.54 -16.91 18.55
C TYR A 447 48.07 -16.66 18.87
N ASP A 448 47.59 -17.28 19.95
CA ASP A 448 46.26 -17.04 20.51
C ASP A 448 46.42 -16.22 21.79
N LEU A 449 45.80 -15.05 21.85
CA LEU A 449 45.74 -14.22 23.06
C LEU A 449 44.39 -14.39 23.76
N THR A 450 44.39 -14.48 25.09
CA THR A 450 43.19 -14.56 25.94
C THR A 450 43.36 -13.63 27.13
N ILE A 451 42.31 -12.86 27.47
CA ILE A 451 42.25 -11.95 28.61
C ILE A 451 40.96 -12.27 29.38
N THR A 452 41.04 -12.58 30.67
CA THR A 452 39.86 -12.92 31.50
C THR A 452 39.79 -12.06 32.75
N GLY A 453 38.58 -11.89 33.32
CA GLY A 453 38.34 -11.07 34.52
C GLY A 453 37.81 -9.66 34.24
N ILE A 454 37.24 -9.44 33.05
CA ILE A 454 36.70 -8.17 32.54
C ILE A 454 35.36 -8.43 31.81
N GLU A 455 34.46 -9.22 32.40
CA GLU A 455 33.27 -9.73 31.70
C GLU A 455 32.12 -8.70 31.61
N ASP A 456 31.93 -7.91 32.66
CA ASP A 456 30.98 -6.80 32.78
C ASP A 456 31.70 -5.75 33.62
N SER A 457 32.23 -4.72 32.96
CA SER A 457 33.15 -3.78 33.60
C SER A 457 32.40 -2.72 34.41
N ASP A 458 31.26 -2.22 33.95
CA ASP A 458 30.51 -1.18 34.65
C ASP A 458 29.39 -1.72 35.56
N LEU A 459 29.23 -3.04 35.62
CA LEU A 459 28.34 -3.77 36.54
C LEU A 459 26.86 -3.44 36.33
N ASP A 460 26.48 -3.16 35.10
CA ASP A 460 25.10 -2.83 34.73
C ASP A 460 24.29 -4.06 34.29
N GLY A 461 24.92 -5.22 34.21
CA GLY A 461 24.31 -6.49 33.85
C GLY A 461 24.45 -6.86 32.38
N MET A 462 25.03 -5.99 31.55
CA MET A 462 25.34 -6.26 30.16
C MET A 462 26.82 -6.70 30.03
N PRO A 463 27.11 -7.78 29.28
CA PRO A 463 28.50 -8.16 29.05
C PRO A 463 29.22 -7.15 28.15
N ASN A 464 30.47 -6.81 28.48
CA ASN A 464 31.30 -5.88 27.69
C ASN A 464 31.41 -6.27 26.21
N GLU A 465 31.27 -7.55 25.89
CA GLU A 465 31.32 -8.04 24.51
C GLU A 465 30.05 -7.72 23.73
N TRP A 466 28.91 -7.81 24.39
CA TRP A 466 27.61 -7.50 23.81
C TRP A 466 27.51 -5.99 23.57
N GLU A 467 27.88 -5.19 24.57
CA GLU A 467 27.96 -3.74 24.42
C GLU A 467 28.93 -3.33 23.30
N TYR A 468 30.10 -3.96 23.24
CA TYR A 468 31.09 -3.65 22.21
C TYR A 468 30.64 -4.10 20.82
N PHE A 469 29.90 -5.20 20.72
CA PHE A 469 29.39 -5.71 19.45
C PHE A 469 28.37 -4.75 18.83
N TYR A 470 27.44 -4.23 19.64
CA TYR A 470 26.37 -3.36 19.15
C TYR A 470 26.72 -1.87 19.17
N PHE A 471 27.44 -1.39 20.19
CA PHE A 471 27.69 0.04 20.40
C PHE A 471 29.14 0.48 20.21
N CYS A 472 30.06 -0.46 19.93
CA CYS A 472 31.50 -0.18 19.82
C CYS A 472 32.07 0.57 21.06
N GLY A 473 31.49 0.31 22.23
CA GLY A 473 31.81 0.89 23.55
C GLY A 473 31.47 -0.08 24.69
N ILE A 474 31.79 0.28 25.93
CA ILE A 474 31.61 -0.55 27.15
C ILE A 474 31.11 0.29 28.35
N HIS A 475 30.43 1.38 28.01
CA HIS A 475 29.89 2.36 28.97
C HIS A 475 28.45 2.69 28.58
N ARG A 476 27.76 1.75 27.93
CA ARG A 476 26.37 1.94 27.59
C ARG A 476 25.58 1.49 28.82
N GLU A 477 24.89 2.41 29.48
CA GLU A 477 24.16 2.05 30.69
C GLU A 477 22.98 1.13 30.35
N GLY A 478 22.87 -0.03 31.01
CA GLY A 478 21.76 -0.98 30.82
C GLY A 478 20.33 -0.42 30.91
N PRO A 479 20.02 0.63 31.70
CA PRO A 479 18.73 1.33 31.67
C PRO A 479 18.53 2.26 30.45
N GLY A 480 19.52 2.35 29.56
CA GLY A 480 19.40 3.03 28.27
C GLY A 480 18.39 2.32 27.38
N ASP A 481 17.96 3.02 26.34
CA ASP A 481 17.03 2.57 25.30
C ASP A 481 17.60 3.17 24.00
N TYR A 482 18.31 2.34 23.23
CA TYR A 482 19.12 2.84 22.11
C TYR A 482 18.29 3.13 20.87
N ASP A 483 17.34 2.26 20.53
CA ASP A 483 16.49 2.37 19.34
C ASP A 483 15.15 3.05 19.61
N GLY A 484 14.77 3.25 20.87
CA GLY A 484 13.64 4.09 21.28
C GLY A 484 12.31 3.35 21.30
N ASP A 485 12.32 2.03 21.42
CA ASP A 485 11.13 1.17 21.42
C ASP A 485 10.50 0.97 22.82
N LEU A 486 11.09 1.60 23.84
CA LEU A 486 10.72 1.51 25.27
C LEU A 486 11.15 0.21 25.98
N LEU A 487 11.93 -0.64 25.33
CA LEU A 487 12.66 -1.76 25.93
C LEU A 487 14.07 -1.28 26.28
N THR A 488 14.53 -1.52 27.51
CA THR A 488 15.89 -1.09 27.88
C THR A 488 16.95 -2.01 27.26
N ASP A 489 18.15 -1.50 26.98
CA ASP A 489 19.28 -2.27 26.41
C ASP A 489 19.56 -3.56 27.22
N LEU A 490 19.39 -3.50 28.55
CA LEU A 490 19.48 -4.68 29.43
C LEU A 490 18.30 -5.66 29.24
N GLU A 491 17.08 -5.15 29.09
CA GLU A 491 15.91 -5.98 28.79
C GLU A 491 16.06 -6.64 27.42
N GLU A 492 16.61 -5.95 26.44
CA GLU A 492 16.89 -6.52 25.13
C GLU A 492 17.91 -7.65 25.20
N TYR A 493 19.02 -7.44 25.92
CA TYR A 493 19.97 -8.51 26.20
C TYR A 493 19.31 -9.74 26.85
N ASN A 494 18.35 -9.52 27.76
CA ASN A 494 17.66 -10.59 28.47
C ASN A 494 16.59 -11.29 27.61
N ASN A 495 15.90 -10.56 26.73
CA ASN A 495 14.89 -11.07 25.82
C ASN A 495 15.50 -11.66 24.53
N GLY A 496 16.75 -11.31 24.22
CA GLY A 496 17.47 -11.76 23.03
C GLY A 496 17.13 -10.97 21.77
N THR A 497 16.51 -9.80 21.93
CA THR A 497 16.17 -8.85 20.88
C THR A 497 17.40 -8.03 20.45
N HIS A 498 17.28 -7.26 19.39
CA HIS A 498 18.39 -6.58 18.75
C HIS A 498 18.41 -5.07 19.12
N PRO A 499 19.42 -4.60 19.88
CA PRO A 499 19.47 -3.26 20.50
C PRO A 499 19.74 -2.07 19.59
N LEU A 500 19.57 -2.26 18.29
CA LEU A 500 19.67 -1.18 17.30
C LEU A 500 18.42 -1.18 16.39
N LEU A 501 17.46 -2.08 16.63
CA LEU A 501 16.32 -2.36 15.79
C LEU A 501 15.08 -2.37 16.67
N VAL A 502 14.22 -1.39 16.44
CA VAL A 502 12.92 -1.26 17.13
C VAL A 502 12.05 -2.51 17.01
N ASP A 503 12.24 -3.32 15.97
CA ASP A 503 11.47 -4.53 15.64
C ASP A 503 12.47 -5.60 15.13
N THR A 504 12.74 -6.60 15.98
CA THR A 504 13.80 -7.59 15.78
C THR A 504 13.47 -8.57 14.64
N GLU A 505 12.22 -8.99 14.51
CA GLU A 505 11.72 -9.95 13.51
C GLU A 505 11.18 -9.30 12.24
N SER A 506 11.04 -7.98 12.25
CA SER A 506 10.49 -7.17 11.16
C SER A 506 9.06 -7.58 10.81
N ASP A 507 8.20 -7.79 11.80
CA ASP A 507 6.78 -8.08 11.58
C ASP A 507 5.84 -6.86 11.70
N GLY A 508 6.41 -5.71 12.05
CA GLY A 508 5.74 -4.43 12.16
C GLY A 508 5.39 -4.03 13.59
N MET A 509 5.63 -4.89 14.58
CA MET A 509 5.40 -4.60 15.99
C MET A 509 6.74 -4.34 16.70
N PRO A 510 6.87 -3.27 17.52
CA PRO A 510 8.09 -3.03 18.27
C PRO A 510 8.31 -4.03 19.41
N ASP A 511 9.56 -4.43 19.65
CA ASP A 511 9.91 -5.43 20.66
C ASP A 511 9.41 -5.01 22.05
N GLY A 512 9.57 -3.74 22.41
CA GLY A 512 9.07 -3.15 23.65
C GLY A 512 7.55 -3.21 23.81
N TRP A 513 6.80 -3.06 22.71
CA TRP A 513 5.33 -3.19 22.74
C TRP A 513 4.90 -4.65 22.90
N GLU A 514 5.54 -5.57 22.19
CA GLU A 514 5.25 -7.00 22.30
C GLU A 514 5.54 -7.53 23.70
N VAL A 515 6.70 -7.17 24.27
CA VAL A 515 7.05 -7.55 25.65
C VAL A 515 6.04 -6.97 26.64
N HIS A 516 5.58 -5.74 26.45
CA HIS A 516 4.58 -5.12 27.31
C HIS A 516 3.23 -5.86 27.27
N ASN A 517 2.81 -6.31 26.09
CA ASN A 517 1.57 -7.04 25.84
C ASN A 517 1.73 -8.57 25.96
N ALA A 518 2.86 -9.04 26.50
CA ALA A 518 3.16 -10.46 26.71
C ALA A 518 3.15 -11.33 25.44
N LEU A 519 3.43 -10.71 24.29
CA LEU A 519 3.74 -11.36 23.01
C LEU A 519 5.24 -11.72 22.95
N ASN A 520 5.68 -12.29 21.82
CA ASN A 520 7.03 -12.82 21.69
C ASN A 520 7.82 -12.10 20.57
N PRO A 521 8.74 -11.18 20.93
CA PRO A 521 9.47 -10.29 20.01
C PRO A 521 10.62 -10.97 19.26
N LEU A 522 10.43 -12.25 18.91
CA LEU A 522 11.40 -13.05 18.17
C LEU A 522 10.69 -13.92 17.13
N VAL A 523 9.38 -13.76 16.97
CA VAL A 523 8.52 -14.60 16.15
C VAL A 523 7.43 -13.73 15.57
N ASN A 524 7.44 -13.63 14.24
CA ASN A 524 6.37 -13.00 13.49
C ASN A 524 5.01 -13.62 13.85
N ASP A 525 4.27 -12.90 14.68
CA ASP A 525 2.96 -13.27 15.20
C ASP A 525 1.92 -12.16 15.03
N ALA A 526 2.29 -11.07 14.34
CA ALA A 526 1.44 -9.96 13.87
C ALA A 526 0.06 -10.34 13.31
N SER A 527 -0.06 -11.53 12.70
CA SER A 527 -1.30 -12.05 12.08
C SER A 527 -2.14 -12.97 12.98
N LEU A 528 -1.69 -13.24 14.20
CA LEU A 528 -2.47 -13.97 15.19
C LEU A 528 -3.54 -13.07 15.82
N ASP A 529 -4.57 -13.72 16.33
CA ASP A 529 -5.75 -13.13 16.97
C ASP A 529 -6.02 -14.00 18.24
N PRO A 530 -5.39 -13.66 19.38
CA PRO A 530 -5.38 -14.51 20.57
C PRO A 530 -6.71 -14.53 21.34
N ASP A 531 -7.47 -13.44 21.31
CA ASP A 531 -8.76 -13.27 22.00
C ASP A 531 -9.98 -13.56 21.09
N SER A 532 -9.76 -13.72 19.79
CA SER A 532 -10.73 -14.15 18.77
C SER A 532 -11.82 -13.12 18.48
N ASP A 533 -11.46 -11.84 18.50
CA ASP A 533 -12.35 -10.70 18.23
C ASP A 533 -12.30 -10.23 16.76
N ALA A 534 -11.46 -10.88 15.94
CA ALA A 534 -11.17 -10.59 14.54
C ALA A 534 -10.25 -9.39 14.28
N LEU A 535 -9.62 -8.83 15.30
CA LEU A 535 -8.47 -7.93 15.21
C LEU A 535 -7.18 -8.75 15.41
N THR A 536 -6.15 -8.49 14.62
CA THR A 536 -4.86 -9.21 14.78
C THR A 536 -3.95 -8.44 15.72
N ASN A 537 -2.93 -9.08 16.31
CA ASN A 537 -1.92 -8.40 17.16
C ASN A 537 -1.42 -7.07 16.55
N PHE A 538 -1.11 -7.08 15.24
CA PHE A 538 -0.68 -5.87 14.54
C PHE A 538 -1.80 -4.81 14.39
N GLY A 539 -3.04 -5.25 14.15
CA GLY A 539 -4.21 -4.37 14.16
C GLY A 539 -4.43 -3.73 15.53
N GLU A 540 -4.18 -4.45 16.60
CA GLU A 540 -4.29 -3.94 17.97
C GLU A 540 -3.19 -2.96 18.31
N PHE A 541 -1.95 -3.24 17.90
CA PHE A 541 -0.86 -2.27 17.99
C PHE A 541 -1.22 -0.95 17.30
N GLN A 542 -1.86 -1.01 16.12
CA GLN A 542 -2.29 0.17 15.38
C GLN A 542 -3.45 0.94 16.05
N ASN A 543 -4.33 0.23 16.75
CA ASN A 543 -5.52 0.81 17.39
C ASN A 543 -5.36 1.05 18.90
N LEU A 544 -4.22 0.66 19.48
CA LEU A 544 -3.86 0.77 20.89
C LEU A 544 -4.78 -0.04 21.84
N THR A 545 -5.27 -1.19 21.37
CA THR A 545 -6.08 -2.16 22.13
C THR A 545 -5.22 -3.28 22.73
N ASP A 546 -5.81 -4.15 23.58
CA ASP A 546 -5.09 -5.24 24.27
C ASP A 546 -5.28 -6.61 23.56
N PRO A 547 -4.20 -7.24 23.06
CA PRO A 547 -4.25 -8.56 22.37
C PRO A 547 -4.80 -9.76 23.10
N HIS A 548 -5.19 -9.57 24.34
CA HIS A 548 -5.77 -10.59 25.18
C HIS A 548 -7.14 -10.18 25.74
N ASP A 549 -7.72 -9.07 25.27
CA ASP A 549 -9.00 -8.54 25.71
C ASP A 549 -9.86 -8.03 24.54
N ALA A 550 -10.84 -8.84 24.16
CA ALA A 550 -11.68 -8.61 22.98
C ALA A 550 -12.57 -7.34 23.03
N ASP A 551 -12.60 -6.63 24.16
CA ASP A 551 -13.42 -5.45 24.44
C ASP A 551 -12.62 -4.57 25.41
N THR A 552 -11.68 -3.79 24.87
CA THR A 552 -10.65 -3.06 25.66
C THR A 552 -11.27 -2.03 26.60
N ASP A 553 -12.44 -1.47 26.27
CA ASP A 553 -13.09 -0.42 27.03
C ASP A 553 -14.31 -0.86 27.86
N ASP A 554 -14.63 -2.15 27.85
CA ASP A 554 -15.70 -2.82 28.58
C ASP A 554 -17.12 -2.27 28.25
N ASP A 555 -17.36 -1.77 27.03
CA ASP A 555 -18.65 -1.20 26.64
C ASP A 555 -19.65 -2.24 26.09
N GLY A 556 -19.16 -3.43 25.78
CA GLY A 556 -19.93 -4.58 25.30
C GLY A 556 -19.89 -4.80 23.78
N MET A 557 -19.16 -3.97 23.04
CA MET A 557 -18.78 -4.18 21.64
C MET A 557 -17.33 -4.67 21.58
N THR A 558 -16.96 -5.44 20.56
CA THR A 558 -15.59 -5.97 20.46
C THR A 558 -14.70 -5.04 19.64
N ASP A 559 -13.42 -4.92 20.00
CA ASP A 559 -12.47 -4.01 19.35
C ASP A 559 -12.41 -4.23 17.83
N GLY A 560 -12.30 -5.48 17.39
CA GLY A 560 -12.29 -5.86 15.98
C GLY A 560 -13.56 -5.47 15.21
N TRP A 561 -14.72 -5.47 15.87
CA TRP A 561 -15.98 -4.99 15.28
C TRP A 561 -15.99 -3.48 15.17
N GLU A 562 -15.61 -2.77 16.24
CA GLU A 562 -15.56 -1.31 16.24
C GLU A 562 -14.58 -0.77 15.21
N VAL A 563 -13.38 -1.33 15.12
CA VAL A 563 -12.38 -0.96 14.11
C VAL A 563 -12.92 -1.20 12.69
N THR A 564 -13.60 -2.33 12.45
CA THR A 564 -14.21 -2.65 11.14
C THR A 564 -15.21 -1.57 10.72
N TYR A 565 -15.98 -1.04 11.67
CA TYR A 565 -16.98 -0.01 11.44
C TYR A 565 -16.50 1.41 11.74
N ALA A 566 -15.19 1.62 11.95
CA ALA A 566 -14.59 2.90 12.29
C ALA A 566 -15.28 3.62 13.47
N LEU A 567 -15.62 2.84 14.50
CA LEU A 567 -15.96 3.29 15.85
C LEU A 567 -14.68 3.34 16.70
N ASN A 568 -14.80 3.72 17.98
CA ASN A 568 -13.63 3.93 18.83
C ASN A 568 -13.50 2.86 19.93
N PRO A 569 -12.61 1.87 19.76
CA PRO A 569 -12.46 0.73 20.69
C PRO A 569 -11.82 1.09 22.05
N LEU A 570 -11.67 2.38 22.34
CA LEU A 570 -11.07 2.90 23.57
C LEU A 570 -12.02 3.82 24.34
N ALA A 571 -13.27 4.00 23.88
CA ALA A 571 -14.27 4.75 24.64
C ALA A 571 -15.72 4.40 24.28
N ASP A 572 -16.49 4.05 25.33
CA ASP A 572 -17.96 3.87 25.32
C ASP A 572 -18.69 4.83 24.39
N ASP A 573 -18.97 4.32 23.18
CA ASP A 573 -19.72 5.00 22.13
C ASP A 573 -21.03 4.28 21.78
N THR A 574 -21.45 3.32 22.62
CA THR A 574 -22.68 2.50 22.53
C THR A 574 -23.98 3.25 22.19
N LEU A 575 -24.07 4.55 22.52
CA LEU A 575 -25.24 5.40 22.29
C LEU A 575 -25.18 6.22 20.98
N GLY A 576 -24.10 6.08 20.21
CA GLY A 576 -23.97 6.64 18.88
C GLY A 576 -24.99 6.05 17.91
N ASP A 577 -25.41 6.86 16.95
CA ASP A 577 -26.31 6.50 15.83
C ASP A 577 -25.76 7.25 14.59
N PRO A 578 -24.70 6.72 13.94
CA PRO A 578 -23.95 7.46 12.92
C PRO A 578 -24.67 7.59 11.56
N ASP A 579 -25.56 6.66 11.22
CA ASP A 579 -26.34 6.65 9.98
C ASP A 579 -27.80 7.12 10.15
N ALA A 580 -28.23 7.38 11.38
CA ALA A 580 -29.51 7.99 11.74
C ALA A 580 -30.74 7.14 11.36
N ASP A 581 -30.62 5.83 11.48
CA ASP A 581 -31.66 4.84 11.16
C ASP A 581 -32.54 4.45 12.37
N LEU A 582 -32.23 5.01 13.56
CA LEU A 582 -32.86 4.78 14.87
C LEU A 582 -32.34 3.57 15.67
N LEU A 583 -31.34 2.84 15.19
CA LEU A 583 -30.53 1.93 16.00
C LEU A 583 -29.30 2.68 16.54
N ASN A 584 -28.80 2.20 17.67
CA ASN A 584 -27.52 2.67 18.20
C ASN A 584 -26.45 1.61 18.02
N ASN A 585 -25.18 2.00 18.06
CA ASN A 585 -24.03 1.10 17.84
C ASN A 585 -24.18 -0.26 18.56
N LEU A 586 -24.56 -0.24 19.84
CA LEU A 586 -24.73 -1.48 20.62
C LEU A 586 -25.90 -2.35 20.12
N SER A 587 -27.01 -1.73 19.72
CA SER A 587 -28.13 -2.48 19.13
C SER A 587 -27.74 -3.07 17.79
N GLU A 588 -26.96 -2.35 17.00
CA GLU A 588 -26.49 -2.82 15.69
C GLU A 588 -25.53 -3.98 15.82
N PHE A 589 -24.61 -3.92 16.79
CA PHE A 589 -23.77 -5.06 17.16
C PHE A 589 -24.59 -6.31 17.50
N ILE A 590 -25.69 -6.15 18.24
CA ILE A 590 -26.61 -7.23 18.62
C ILE A 590 -27.44 -7.75 17.43
N HIS A 591 -27.87 -6.85 16.54
CA HIS A 591 -28.71 -7.16 15.39
C HIS A 591 -27.90 -7.56 14.15
N HIS A 592 -26.56 -7.48 14.23
CA HIS A 592 -25.62 -7.75 13.15
C HIS A 592 -25.80 -6.83 11.92
N THR A 593 -26.23 -5.60 12.17
CA THR A 593 -26.37 -4.53 11.19
C THR A 593 -25.13 -3.62 11.20
N SER A 594 -25.07 -2.68 10.27
CA SER A 594 -23.91 -1.81 10.07
C SER A 594 -24.16 -0.40 10.62
N PRO A 595 -23.42 0.09 11.64
CA PRO A 595 -23.55 1.45 12.23
C PRO A 595 -23.24 2.63 11.33
N ARG A 596 -23.07 2.38 10.05
CA ARG A 596 -22.78 3.38 9.02
C ARG A 596 -23.56 3.15 7.74
N ASP A 597 -24.46 2.17 7.74
CA ASP A 597 -25.29 1.83 6.60
C ASP A 597 -26.71 1.57 7.08
N TRP A 598 -27.56 2.58 6.87
CA TRP A 598 -28.94 2.58 7.35
C TRP A 598 -29.81 1.43 6.79
N ASP A 599 -29.35 0.68 5.78
CA ASP A 599 -30.06 -0.43 5.11
C ASP A 599 -29.05 -1.56 4.79
N SER A 600 -28.78 -2.41 5.78
CA SER A 600 -27.71 -3.41 5.76
C SER A 600 -27.92 -4.49 4.69
N ASP A 601 -29.15 -4.77 4.27
CA ASP A 601 -29.47 -5.80 3.28
C ASP A 601 -29.88 -5.26 1.90
N ASN A 602 -29.94 -3.94 1.75
CA ASN A 602 -30.22 -3.19 0.54
C ASN A 602 -31.59 -3.52 -0.08
N ASP A 603 -32.61 -3.70 0.75
CA ASP A 603 -33.98 -3.91 0.30
C ASP A 603 -34.85 -2.64 0.29
N GLY A 604 -34.30 -1.53 0.77
CA GLY A 604 -34.91 -0.20 0.75
C GLY A 604 -35.62 0.18 2.04
N MET A 605 -35.55 -0.65 3.08
CA MET A 605 -36.06 -0.37 4.42
C MET A 605 -34.90 -0.07 5.39
N PRO A 606 -35.06 0.86 6.34
CA PRO A 606 -34.03 1.09 7.34
C PRO A 606 -33.95 -0.03 8.38
N ASP A 607 -32.74 -0.42 8.80
CA ASP A 607 -32.52 -1.50 9.77
C ASP A 607 -33.30 -1.24 11.06
N GLY A 608 -33.25 0.00 11.58
CA GLY A 608 -33.99 0.39 12.76
C GLY A 608 -35.51 0.39 12.60
N TRP A 609 -36.03 0.62 11.40
CA TRP A 609 -37.46 0.46 11.13
C TRP A 609 -37.85 -1.02 11.15
N GLU A 610 -37.05 -1.88 10.52
CA GLU A 610 -37.27 -3.32 10.47
C GLU A 610 -37.23 -3.96 11.85
N VAL A 611 -36.25 -3.59 12.68
CA VAL A 611 -36.15 -4.09 14.07
C VAL A 611 -37.39 -3.71 14.88
N VAL A 612 -37.91 -2.49 14.72
CA VAL A 612 -39.14 -2.03 15.39
C VAL A 612 -40.36 -2.84 14.93
N HIS A 613 -40.44 -3.19 13.66
CA HIS A 613 -41.55 -3.98 13.07
C HIS A 613 -41.30 -5.49 13.08
N SER A 614 -40.29 -5.97 13.80
CA SER A 614 -39.95 -7.40 13.93
C SER A 614 -39.61 -8.10 12.61
N LEU A 615 -39.13 -7.34 11.62
CA LEU A 615 -38.55 -7.83 10.38
C LEU A 615 -37.06 -8.17 10.56
N ASN A 616 -36.40 -8.65 9.50
CA ASN A 616 -35.01 -9.11 9.58
C ASN A 616 -34.07 -8.18 8.80
N PRO A 617 -33.34 -7.28 9.49
CA PRO A 617 -32.56 -6.20 8.87
C PRO A 617 -31.30 -6.64 8.12
N VAL A 618 -31.04 -7.94 8.06
CA VAL A 618 -29.85 -8.51 7.38
C VAL A 618 -30.24 -9.51 6.28
N SER A 619 -31.50 -9.50 5.86
CA SER A 619 -32.03 -10.46 4.88
C SER A 619 -33.19 -9.86 4.08
N ASN A 620 -32.87 -9.39 2.88
CA ASN A 620 -33.80 -8.77 1.94
C ASN A 620 -35.17 -9.47 1.93
N ASP A 621 -36.12 -8.83 2.59
CA ASP A 621 -37.48 -9.30 2.75
C ASP A 621 -38.54 -8.25 2.44
N GLY A 622 -38.15 -7.09 1.92
CA GLY A 622 -39.00 -6.01 1.40
C GLY A 622 -40.09 -6.42 0.41
N SER A 623 -39.96 -7.59 -0.24
CA SER A 623 -40.97 -8.16 -1.15
C SER A 623 -41.91 -9.19 -0.49
N ARG A 624 -41.73 -9.50 0.79
CA ARG A 624 -42.65 -10.33 1.55
C ARG A 624 -43.87 -9.52 1.97
N ASP A 625 -44.91 -10.27 2.27
CA ASP A 625 -46.24 -9.80 2.66
C ASP A 625 -46.67 -10.75 3.81
N PRO A 626 -46.35 -10.41 5.08
CA PRO A 626 -46.56 -11.30 6.22
C PRO A 626 -48.01 -11.42 6.67
N ASP A 627 -48.82 -10.38 6.51
CA ASP A 627 -50.22 -10.30 6.94
C ASP A 627 -51.24 -10.64 5.82
N LEU A 628 -50.76 -10.72 4.58
CA LEU A 628 -51.48 -11.18 3.37
C LEU A 628 -52.52 -10.20 2.86
N ASP A 629 -52.26 -8.90 2.99
CA ASP A 629 -53.12 -7.82 2.53
C ASP A 629 -52.79 -7.34 1.08
N SER A 630 -51.76 -7.95 0.47
CA SER A 630 -51.21 -7.63 -0.85
C SER A 630 -50.31 -6.38 -0.93
N LEU A 631 -49.96 -5.78 0.21
CA LEU A 631 -48.91 -4.79 0.37
C LEU A 631 -47.62 -5.52 0.80
N SER A 632 -46.47 -5.10 0.28
CA SER A 632 -45.19 -5.71 0.67
C SER A 632 -44.54 -4.90 1.79
N ASN A 633 -43.68 -5.50 2.62
CA ASN A 633 -42.93 -4.81 3.69
C ASN A 633 -42.37 -3.44 3.24
N LEU A 634 -41.73 -3.36 2.06
CA LEU A 634 -41.20 -2.11 1.53
C LEU A 634 -42.30 -1.08 1.18
N SER A 635 -43.42 -1.55 0.65
CA SER A 635 -44.57 -0.71 0.33
C SER A 635 -45.27 -0.23 1.60
N GLU A 636 -45.29 -1.05 2.65
CA GLU A 636 -45.80 -0.68 3.97
C GLU A 636 -44.92 0.36 4.65
N TYR A 637 -43.59 0.21 4.58
CA TYR A 637 -42.66 1.26 5.01
C TYR A 637 -42.94 2.60 4.30
N GLN A 638 -43.23 2.57 3.00
CA GLN A 638 -43.56 3.76 2.22
C GLN A 638 -44.94 4.35 2.55
N ALA A 639 -45.92 3.49 2.87
CA ALA A 639 -47.27 3.87 3.28
C ALA A 639 -47.35 4.31 4.75
N GLY A 640 -46.39 3.89 5.58
CA GLY A 640 -46.37 4.10 7.03
C GLY A 640 -47.27 3.14 7.81
N THR A 641 -47.59 1.98 7.23
CA THR A 641 -48.45 0.93 7.82
C THR A 641 -47.62 -0.15 8.54
N ASP A 642 -48.28 -1.09 9.23
CA ASP A 642 -47.62 -2.17 9.98
C ASP A 642 -47.58 -3.49 9.18
N PRO A 643 -46.39 -4.05 8.85
CA PRO A 643 -46.16 -5.35 8.20
C PRO A 643 -46.87 -6.58 8.73
N HIS A 644 -47.51 -6.44 9.89
CA HIS A 644 -48.19 -7.51 10.59
C HIS A 644 -49.66 -7.18 10.90
N ASP A 645 -50.20 -6.08 10.37
CA ASP A 645 -51.58 -5.66 10.57
C ASP A 645 -52.23 -5.20 9.26
N ALA A 646 -53.03 -6.09 8.66
CA ALA A 646 -53.65 -5.90 7.35
C ALA A 646 -54.65 -4.73 7.24
N ASP A 647 -54.92 -4.01 8.33
CA ASP A 647 -55.88 -2.91 8.46
C ASP A 647 -55.37 -1.99 9.60
N THR A 648 -54.38 -1.16 9.29
CA THR A 648 -53.61 -0.39 10.28
C THR A 648 -54.50 0.59 11.05
N ASP A 649 -55.50 1.20 10.40
CA ASP A 649 -56.39 2.18 11.02
C ASP A 649 -57.69 1.60 11.60
N ASN A 650 -57.95 0.30 11.34
CA ASN A 650 -59.06 -0.49 11.83
C ASN A 650 -60.44 -0.01 11.34
N ASP A 651 -60.52 0.51 10.12
CA ASP A 651 -61.78 0.97 9.52
C ASP A 651 -62.55 -0.12 8.74
N GLY A 652 -61.87 -1.26 8.50
CA GLY A 652 -62.42 -2.46 7.87
C GLY A 652 -62.05 -2.62 6.39
N MET A 653 -61.27 -1.70 5.82
CA MET A 653 -60.56 -1.86 4.55
C MET A 653 -59.12 -2.31 4.82
N THR A 654 -58.49 -2.97 3.85
CA THR A 654 -57.10 -3.43 4.03
C THR A 654 -56.12 -2.41 3.47
N ASP A 655 -54.97 -2.22 4.12
CA ASP A 655 -53.98 -1.22 3.72
C ASP A 655 -53.58 -1.37 2.24
N GLY A 656 -53.32 -2.61 1.80
CA GLY A 656 -52.98 -2.92 0.42
C GLY A 656 -54.08 -2.59 -0.60
N TRP A 657 -55.35 -2.66 -0.21
CA TRP A 657 -56.45 -2.22 -1.07
C TRP A 657 -56.53 -0.69 -1.13
N GLU A 658 -56.46 -0.03 0.02
CA GLU A 658 -56.54 1.43 0.12
C GLU A 658 -55.41 2.11 -0.65
N VAL A 659 -54.18 1.63 -0.52
CA VAL A 659 -53.03 2.14 -1.29
C VAL A 659 -53.26 1.99 -2.79
N ASN A 660 -53.80 0.85 -3.24
CA ASN A 660 -54.10 0.61 -4.65
C ASN A 660 -55.28 1.47 -5.16
N ALA A 661 -56.25 1.76 -4.30
CA ALA A 661 -57.40 2.62 -4.56
C ALA A 661 -57.08 4.13 -4.42
N GLY A 662 -55.86 4.49 -3.97
CA GLY A 662 -55.45 5.88 -3.75
C GLY A 662 -56.06 6.53 -2.49
N LEU A 663 -56.56 5.71 -1.57
CA LEU A 663 -57.01 6.11 -0.23
C LEU A 663 -55.83 6.15 0.75
N ASN A 664 -56.11 6.59 1.98
CA ASN A 664 -55.09 6.75 3.01
C ASN A 664 -55.23 5.67 4.10
N PRO A 665 -54.37 4.64 4.13
CA PRO A 665 -54.48 3.49 5.05
C PRO A 665 -54.20 3.80 6.54
N LEU A 666 -54.11 5.08 6.88
CA LEU A 666 -53.83 5.57 8.22
C LEU A 666 -54.97 6.44 8.77
N ALA A 667 -56.12 6.48 8.10
CA ALA A 667 -57.24 7.30 8.49
C ALA A 667 -58.59 6.67 8.13
N ASP A 668 -59.35 6.30 9.18
CA ASP A 668 -60.75 5.85 9.11
C ASP A 668 -61.60 6.74 8.20
N ASP A 669 -61.68 6.34 6.94
CA ASP A 669 -62.35 7.04 5.86
C ASP A 669 -63.36 6.14 5.13
N ALA A 670 -63.54 4.89 5.59
CA ALA A 670 -64.56 3.92 5.18
C ALA A 670 -65.96 4.51 4.86
N ALA A 671 -66.42 5.49 5.64
CA ALA A 671 -67.74 6.12 5.46
C ALA A 671 -67.76 7.35 4.53
N SER A 672 -66.62 7.70 3.95
CA SER A 672 -66.48 8.76 2.94
C SER A 672 -66.93 8.25 1.58
N ASP A 673 -67.25 9.19 0.70
CA ASP A 673 -67.67 8.98 -0.69
C ASP A 673 -66.78 9.92 -1.51
N LEU A 674 -65.75 9.37 -2.15
CA LEU A 674 -64.62 10.13 -2.69
C LEU A 674 -64.96 10.75 -4.06
N ASP A 675 -65.71 10.05 -4.91
CA ASP A 675 -66.08 10.48 -6.26
C ASP A 675 -67.51 11.06 -6.38
N LEU A 676 -68.30 10.98 -5.30
CA LEU A 676 -69.66 11.52 -5.16
C LEU A 676 -70.72 10.78 -5.97
N ASP A 677 -70.56 9.48 -6.18
CA ASP A 677 -71.50 8.62 -6.90
C ASP A 677 -72.59 8.00 -6.00
N MET A 678 -72.53 8.27 -4.69
CA MET A 678 -73.39 7.77 -3.60
C MET A 678 -73.04 6.39 -3.02
N LEU A 679 -71.90 5.80 -3.37
CA LEU A 679 -71.28 4.68 -2.66
C LEU A 679 -70.22 5.21 -1.69
N SER A 680 -70.10 4.57 -0.53
CA SER A 680 -68.98 4.84 0.38
C SER A 680 -67.79 3.95 0.09
N ASN A 681 -66.58 4.39 0.44
CA ASN A 681 -65.33 3.65 0.23
C ASN A 681 -65.45 2.17 0.66
N ILE A 682 -66.10 1.89 1.80
CA ILE A 682 -66.31 0.51 2.30
C ILE A 682 -67.33 -0.30 1.48
N GLU A 683 -68.35 0.36 0.92
CA GLU A 683 -69.30 -0.27 0.01
C GLU A 683 -68.60 -0.63 -1.30
N GLU A 684 -67.75 0.26 -1.80
CA GLU A 684 -66.95 0.06 -3.01
C GLU A 684 -65.90 -1.03 -2.82
N PHE A 685 -65.22 -1.08 -1.67
CA PHE A 685 -64.37 -2.21 -1.29
C PHE A 685 -65.11 -3.55 -1.36
N GLY A 686 -66.36 -3.57 -0.91
CA GLY A 686 -67.21 -4.77 -0.95
C GLY A 686 -67.72 -5.14 -2.36
N LEU A 687 -67.86 -4.15 -3.25
CA LEU A 687 -68.36 -4.31 -4.62
C LEU A 687 -67.23 -4.55 -5.64
N GLY A 688 -66.02 -4.08 -5.36
CA GLY A 688 -64.88 -4.10 -6.28
C GLY A 688 -64.86 -2.95 -7.28
N THR A 689 -65.60 -1.86 -7.02
CA THR A 689 -65.58 -0.60 -7.79
C THR A 689 -64.40 0.28 -7.35
N ASP A 690 -64.08 1.30 -8.15
CA ASP A 690 -62.98 2.23 -7.87
C ASP A 690 -63.49 3.50 -7.15
N PRO A 691 -63.12 3.73 -5.87
CA PRO A 691 -63.60 4.88 -5.07
C PRO A 691 -63.22 6.25 -5.63
N ALA A 692 -62.28 6.31 -6.57
CA ALA A 692 -61.92 7.56 -7.24
C ALA A 692 -62.62 7.74 -8.59
N ASN A 693 -63.46 6.78 -9.02
CA ASN A 693 -64.04 6.76 -10.35
C ASN A 693 -65.50 6.28 -10.35
N ALA A 694 -66.40 7.26 -10.44
CA ALA A 694 -67.84 7.07 -10.38
C ALA A 694 -68.45 6.17 -11.45
N ASP A 695 -67.69 5.69 -12.44
CA ASP A 695 -68.11 4.83 -13.57
C ASP A 695 -66.96 3.84 -13.85
N THR A 696 -66.91 2.77 -13.07
CA THR A 696 -65.79 1.81 -13.03
C THR A 696 -65.62 1.09 -14.37
N ASP A 697 -66.70 0.73 -15.04
CA ASP A 697 -66.67 -0.03 -16.29
C ASP A 697 -66.67 0.84 -17.57
N SER A 698 -66.75 2.16 -17.38
CA SER A 698 -66.71 3.19 -18.42
C SER A 698 -67.83 3.09 -19.45
N ASP A 699 -69.03 2.71 -19.03
CA ASP A 699 -70.20 2.59 -19.90
C ASP A 699 -71.14 3.81 -19.88
N LEU A 700 -70.75 4.86 -19.14
CA LEU A 700 -71.42 6.14 -18.94
C LEU A 700 -72.57 6.10 -17.92
N MET A 701 -72.72 5.02 -17.16
CA MET A 701 -73.61 4.92 -16.01
C MET A 701 -72.78 4.93 -14.72
N PRO A 702 -73.19 5.69 -13.67
CA PRO A 702 -72.43 5.68 -12.44
C PRO A 702 -72.64 4.43 -11.59
N ASP A 703 -71.61 3.94 -10.92
CA ASP A 703 -71.64 2.69 -10.14
C ASP A 703 -72.75 2.72 -9.09
N GLY A 704 -72.84 3.82 -8.32
CA GLY A 704 -73.90 4.02 -7.33
C GLY A 704 -75.31 4.04 -7.90
N TRP A 705 -75.50 4.49 -9.14
CA TRP A 705 -76.79 4.42 -9.84
C TRP A 705 -77.11 2.99 -10.28
N GLU A 706 -76.13 2.27 -10.82
CA GLU A 706 -76.29 0.88 -11.25
C GLU A 706 -76.62 -0.04 -10.07
N VAL A 707 -75.89 0.08 -8.96
CA VAL A 707 -76.16 -0.65 -7.72
C VAL A 707 -77.56 -0.33 -7.21
N GLY A 708 -77.97 0.94 -7.25
CA GLY A 708 -79.32 1.39 -6.90
C GLY A 708 -80.43 0.74 -7.74
N ASN A 709 -80.14 0.43 -9.01
CA ASN A 709 -81.06 -0.17 -9.97
C ASN A 709 -80.82 -1.68 -10.21
N SER A 710 -80.00 -2.33 -9.37
CA SER A 710 -79.69 -3.76 -9.47
C SER A 710 -79.00 -4.18 -10.79
N LEU A 711 -78.25 -3.27 -11.41
CA LEU A 711 -77.32 -3.52 -12.51
C LEU A 711 -75.92 -3.87 -11.95
N ASP A 712 -75.00 -4.29 -12.83
CA ASP A 712 -73.66 -4.74 -12.46
C ASP A 712 -72.62 -3.66 -12.81
N PRO A 713 -72.11 -2.87 -11.83
CA PRO A 713 -71.22 -1.73 -12.07
C PRO A 713 -69.83 -2.10 -12.60
N LEU A 714 -69.56 -3.39 -12.79
CA LEU A 714 -68.29 -3.90 -13.32
C LEU A 714 -68.42 -4.43 -14.75
N SER A 715 -69.59 -4.25 -15.39
CA SER A 715 -69.91 -4.89 -16.65
C SER A 715 -70.68 -3.98 -17.59
N ASN A 716 -69.97 -3.46 -18.59
CA ASN A 716 -70.53 -2.57 -19.62
C ASN A 716 -71.81 -3.16 -20.24
N ASP A 717 -72.95 -2.72 -19.73
CA ASP A 717 -74.28 -3.19 -20.05
C ASP A 717 -75.22 -2.05 -20.42
N ALA A 718 -74.69 -0.83 -20.60
CA ALA A 718 -75.36 0.35 -21.15
C ALA A 718 -76.31 0.11 -22.35
N ALA A 719 -76.03 -0.90 -23.18
CA ALA A 719 -76.82 -1.27 -24.35
C ALA A 719 -77.83 -2.42 -24.11
N ALA A 720 -77.87 -2.98 -22.91
CA ALA A 720 -78.88 -3.94 -22.49
C ALA A 720 -80.23 -3.25 -22.31
N ASP A 721 -81.29 -4.05 -22.40
CA ASP A 721 -82.69 -3.63 -22.32
C ASP A 721 -83.41 -4.76 -21.53
N PRO A 722 -83.35 -4.73 -20.19
CA PRO A 722 -83.78 -5.84 -19.33
C PRO A 722 -85.30 -6.06 -19.35
N ASP A 723 -86.08 -5.01 -19.54
CA ASP A 723 -87.54 -5.02 -19.55
C ASP A 723 -88.16 -5.12 -20.96
N SER A 724 -87.32 -4.99 -22.01
CA SER A 724 -87.65 -5.16 -23.42
C SER A 724 -88.60 -4.09 -23.99
N ASP A 725 -88.47 -2.85 -23.54
CA ASP A 725 -89.28 -1.72 -23.98
C ASP A 725 -88.65 -0.90 -25.13
N ASN A 726 -87.42 -1.25 -25.53
CA ASN A 726 -86.55 -0.60 -26.52
C ASN A 726 -85.82 0.67 -26.04
N LEU A 727 -85.83 0.96 -24.74
CA LEU A 727 -84.89 1.85 -24.08
C LEU A 727 -83.74 0.99 -23.55
N SER A 728 -82.50 1.49 -23.63
CA SER A 728 -81.36 0.77 -23.06
C SER A 728 -81.06 1.30 -21.66
N ASN A 729 -80.34 0.54 -20.83
CA ASN A 729 -79.93 0.99 -19.48
C ASN A 729 -79.39 2.43 -19.46
N LEU A 730 -78.51 2.78 -20.41
CA LEU A 730 -77.98 4.15 -20.55
C LEU A 730 -79.06 5.17 -20.96
N GLY A 731 -79.99 4.77 -21.83
CA GLY A 731 -81.15 5.58 -22.17
C GLY A 731 -82.05 5.82 -20.95
N GLU A 732 -82.17 4.84 -20.08
CA GLU A 732 -82.97 4.92 -18.85
C GLU A 732 -82.33 5.81 -17.81
N TYR A 733 -81.01 5.69 -17.62
CA TYR A 733 -80.24 6.64 -16.83
C TYR A 733 -80.42 8.08 -17.30
N GLN A 734 -80.37 8.32 -18.62
CA GLN A 734 -80.57 9.65 -19.22
C GLN A 734 -82.01 10.16 -19.11
N ALA A 735 -83.00 9.27 -19.16
CA ALA A 735 -84.42 9.56 -19.04
C ALA A 735 -84.92 9.61 -17.59
N SER A 736 -84.09 9.20 -16.61
CA SER A 736 -84.47 9.02 -15.21
C SER A 736 -85.59 8.00 -14.98
N THR A 737 -85.61 6.95 -15.81
CA THR A 737 -86.55 5.82 -15.74
C THR A 737 -85.94 4.60 -15.04
N ASP A 738 -86.73 3.57 -14.75
CA ASP A 738 -86.29 2.35 -14.04
C ASP A 738 -85.99 1.19 -15.02
N PRO A 739 -84.74 0.68 -15.10
CA PRO A 739 -84.30 -0.41 -16.00
C PRO A 739 -84.99 -1.74 -15.87
N ALA A 740 -85.83 -1.91 -14.85
CA ALA A 740 -86.64 -3.11 -14.66
C ALA A 740 -88.12 -2.89 -15.03
N LEU A 741 -88.54 -1.69 -15.44
CA LEU A 741 -89.93 -1.31 -15.62
C LEU A 741 -90.17 -0.63 -16.98
N ALA A 742 -90.81 -1.38 -17.87
CA ALA A 742 -91.16 -0.92 -19.22
C ALA A 742 -92.18 0.23 -19.28
N ASP A 743 -92.54 0.86 -18.16
CA ASP A 743 -93.54 1.92 -17.99
C ASP A 743 -93.34 2.46 -16.56
N THR A 744 -92.42 3.42 -16.41
CA THR A 744 -91.95 3.96 -15.12
C THR A 744 -93.05 4.72 -14.40
N ASP A 745 -93.85 5.51 -15.12
CA ASP A 745 -94.87 6.36 -14.52
C ASP A 745 -96.26 5.69 -14.40
N GLY A 746 -96.44 4.55 -15.07
CA GLY A 746 -97.62 3.71 -15.03
C GLY A 746 -98.79 4.22 -15.86
N ASP A 747 -98.55 5.04 -16.87
CA ASP A 747 -99.59 5.67 -17.71
C ASP A 747 -100.07 4.80 -18.89
N LEU A 748 -99.47 3.62 -19.05
CA LEU A 748 -99.70 2.61 -20.08
C LEU A 748 -98.99 2.87 -21.43
N ILE A 749 -98.09 3.85 -21.49
CA ILE A 749 -97.16 4.06 -22.60
C ILE A 749 -95.76 3.61 -22.11
N PRO A 750 -95.00 2.83 -22.90
CA PRO A 750 -93.65 2.44 -22.49
C PRO A 750 -92.61 3.56 -22.59
N ASP A 751 -91.67 3.60 -21.65
CA ASP A 751 -90.62 4.62 -21.55
C ASP A 751 -89.83 4.77 -22.86
N GLY A 752 -89.41 3.65 -23.46
CA GLY A 752 -88.70 3.62 -24.73
C GLY A 752 -89.52 4.18 -25.90
N TRP A 753 -90.85 4.08 -25.86
CA TRP A 753 -91.70 4.73 -26.85
C TRP A 753 -91.79 6.23 -26.60
N GLU A 754 -91.98 6.65 -25.35
CA GLU A 754 -92.08 8.05 -24.96
C GLU A 754 -90.82 8.84 -25.29
N VAL A 755 -89.65 8.31 -24.90
CA VAL A 755 -88.35 8.92 -25.21
C VAL A 755 -88.15 9.07 -26.72
N ASN A 756 -88.52 8.05 -27.51
CA ASN A 756 -88.37 8.09 -28.96
C ASN A 756 -89.34 9.09 -29.65
N HIS A 757 -90.47 9.42 -29.01
CA HIS A 757 -91.46 10.38 -29.53
C HIS A 757 -91.43 11.75 -28.82
N GLY A 758 -90.55 11.95 -27.85
CA GLY A 758 -90.36 13.24 -27.16
C GLY A 758 -91.39 13.53 -26.06
N LEU A 759 -92.01 12.49 -25.51
CA LEU A 759 -92.89 12.56 -24.34
C LEU A 759 -92.11 12.45 -23.02
N ASP A 760 -92.78 12.62 -21.88
CA ASP A 760 -92.17 12.64 -20.54
C ASP A 760 -92.37 11.29 -19.80
N PRO A 761 -91.39 10.35 -19.86
CA PRO A 761 -91.56 8.97 -19.37
C PRO A 761 -91.61 8.83 -17.84
N VAL A 762 -91.52 9.93 -17.11
CA VAL A 762 -91.57 9.94 -15.64
C VAL A 762 -92.81 10.69 -15.12
N SER A 763 -93.74 11.06 -16.00
CA SER A 763 -94.92 11.85 -15.63
C SER A 763 -96.13 11.65 -16.57
N ASP A 764 -97.15 10.94 -16.07
CA ASP A 764 -98.41 10.61 -16.79
C ASP A 764 -98.91 11.75 -17.69
N ASP A 765 -98.62 11.59 -18.98
CA ASP A 765 -99.01 12.50 -20.06
C ASP A 765 -99.95 11.85 -21.08
N SER A 766 -100.31 10.57 -20.87
CA SER A 766 -101.21 9.73 -21.67
C SER A 766 -102.48 10.41 -22.21
N ALA A 767 -103.04 11.36 -21.44
CA ALA A 767 -104.28 12.09 -21.73
C ALA A 767 -104.09 13.43 -22.46
N ILE A 768 -102.85 13.84 -22.72
CA ILE A 768 -102.52 15.05 -23.48
C ILE A 768 -102.71 14.76 -24.98
N ASP A 769 -103.24 15.74 -25.70
CA ASP A 769 -103.39 15.76 -27.16
C ASP A 769 -102.37 16.81 -27.66
N SER A 770 -101.16 16.34 -27.96
CA SER A 770 -99.96 17.15 -28.06
C SER A 770 -99.91 18.00 -29.35
N ASP A 771 -100.47 17.49 -30.45
CA ASP A 771 -100.54 18.17 -31.75
C ASP A 771 -101.93 18.73 -32.09
N SER A 772 -102.93 18.49 -31.23
CA SER A 772 -104.31 18.97 -31.33
C SER A 772 -105.09 18.41 -32.52
N ASP A 773 -104.80 17.18 -32.93
CA ASP A 773 -105.46 16.50 -34.04
C ASP A 773 -106.73 15.72 -33.62
N GLY A 774 -106.89 15.50 -32.31
CA GLY A 774 -108.01 14.82 -31.68
C GLY A 774 -107.71 13.43 -31.12
N LEU A 775 -106.48 12.93 -31.18
CA LEU A 775 -105.97 11.77 -30.44
C LEU A 775 -105.20 12.22 -29.19
N THR A 776 -105.22 11.42 -28.12
CA THR A 776 -104.30 11.61 -26.98
C THR A 776 -103.02 10.81 -27.20
N ASN A 777 -101.91 11.16 -26.54
CA ASN A 777 -100.63 10.46 -26.61
C ASN A 777 -100.78 8.92 -26.51
N LEU A 778 -101.59 8.41 -25.57
CA LEU A 778 -101.88 6.98 -25.44
C LEU A 778 -102.66 6.39 -26.64
N GLN A 779 -103.58 7.16 -27.22
CA GLN A 779 -104.30 6.75 -28.42
C GLN A 779 -103.38 6.72 -29.65
N GLU A 780 -102.41 7.63 -29.70
CA GLU A 780 -101.40 7.69 -30.75
C GLU A 780 -100.41 6.54 -30.67
N TYR A 781 -99.93 6.20 -29.47
CA TYR A 781 -99.19 4.96 -29.23
C TYR A 781 -99.94 3.72 -29.75
N GLN A 782 -101.23 3.61 -29.41
CA GLN A 782 -102.09 2.50 -29.85
C GLN A 782 -102.35 2.50 -31.38
N ALA A 783 -102.33 3.68 -32.02
CA ALA A 783 -102.49 3.85 -33.46
C ALA A 783 -101.17 3.78 -34.24
N SER A 784 -100.03 3.83 -33.55
CA SER A 784 -98.68 3.98 -34.11
C SER A 784 -98.50 5.26 -34.95
N THR A 785 -99.19 6.33 -34.57
CA THR A 785 -99.07 7.69 -35.14
C THR A 785 -98.09 8.54 -34.32
N ASP A 786 -97.61 9.65 -34.87
CA ASP A 786 -96.63 10.53 -34.21
C ASP A 786 -97.35 11.60 -33.37
N PRO A 787 -97.16 11.63 -32.03
CA PRO A 787 -97.84 12.55 -31.12
C PRO A 787 -97.52 14.02 -31.29
N HIS A 788 -96.58 14.34 -32.18
CA HIS A 788 -96.23 15.71 -32.52
C HIS A 788 -96.54 16.05 -33.98
N ASN A 789 -97.23 15.17 -34.71
CA ASN A 789 -97.58 15.37 -36.10
C ASN A 789 -99.03 14.97 -36.42
N SER A 790 -99.87 16.00 -36.52
CA SER A 790 -101.32 15.87 -36.71
C SER A 790 -101.78 15.17 -38.00
N ASP A 791 -100.86 14.77 -38.87
CA ASP A 791 -101.07 14.07 -40.16
C ASP A 791 -99.80 13.23 -40.45
N THR A 792 -99.72 12.04 -39.84
CA THR A 792 -98.51 11.20 -39.82
C THR A 792 -98.08 10.74 -41.22
N ASP A 793 -99.03 10.44 -42.10
CA ASP A 793 -98.77 9.96 -43.46
C ASP A 793 -98.77 11.05 -44.54
N ALA A 794 -99.06 12.30 -44.14
CA ALA A 794 -99.07 13.49 -44.99
C ALA A 794 -100.04 13.38 -46.18
N ASP A 795 -101.17 12.71 -46.02
CA ASP A 795 -102.21 12.54 -47.05
C ASP A 795 -103.28 13.65 -47.03
N GLY A 796 -103.21 14.52 -46.02
CA GLY A 796 -104.06 15.68 -45.81
C GLY A 796 -105.27 15.43 -44.92
N LEU A 797 -105.40 14.24 -44.31
CA LEU A 797 -106.36 13.93 -43.25
C LEU A 797 -105.64 13.90 -41.90
N LEU A 798 -106.27 14.48 -40.87
CA LEU A 798 -105.69 14.41 -39.52
C LEU A 798 -105.80 12.98 -38.98
N ASP A 799 -104.82 12.50 -38.22
CA ASP A 799 -104.77 11.10 -37.77
C ASP A 799 -106.02 10.72 -36.95
N GLY A 800 -106.48 11.60 -36.06
CA GLY A 800 -107.73 11.45 -35.29
C GLY A 800 -109.01 11.42 -36.12
N SER A 801 -108.95 11.82 -37.40
CA SER A 801 -110.06 11.81 -38.35
C SER A 801 -109.85 10.84 -39.53
N ASP A 802 -108.69 10.19 -39.62
CA ASP A 802 -108.37 9.24 -40.67
C ASP A 802 -108.64 7.79 -40.23
N SER A 803 -109.21 7.02 -41.16
CA SER A 803 -109.42 5.58 -41.00
C SER A 803 -108.18 4.75 -41.33
N ALA A 804 -107.15 5.35 -41.92
CA ALA A 804 -105.90 4.70 -42.27
C ALA A 804 -104.67 5.62 -42.08
N PRO A 805 -104.43 6.16 -40.87
CA PRO A 805 -103.50 7.27 -40.57
C PRO A 805 -101.99 7.00 -40.81
N LEU A 806 -101.66 5.86 -41.43
CA LEU A 806 -100.29 5.46 -41.77
C LEU A 806 -100.14 5.13 -43.26
N ASN A 807 -101.13 5.45 -44.09
CA ASN A 807 -101.18 5.08 -45.50
C ASN A 807 -101.62 6.23 -46.42
N ALA A 808 -100.62 6.96 -46.91
CA ALA A 808 -100.78 8.13 -47.77
C ALA A 808 -101.55 7.93 -49.10
N ASN A 809 -101.99 6.71 -49.41
CA ASN A 809 -102.72 6.36 -50.63
C ASN A 809 -104.24 6.25 -50.43
N THR A 810 -104.78 6.65 -49.28
CA THR A 810 -106.23 6.60 -49.01
C THR A 810 -106.97 7.92 -49.23
N SER A 811 -106.28 9.03 -49.49
CA SER A 811 -106.90 10.30 -49.87
C SER A 811 -107.73 10.23 -51.18
N PRO A 812 -108.99 10.73 -51.20
CA PRO A 812 -109.85 10.65 -52.37
C PRO A 812 -109.43 11.63 -53.49
N GLU A 813 -109.11 11.11 -54.67
CA GLU A 813 -108.69 11.82 -55.89
C GLU A 813 -109.36 13.19 -56.14
N ALA A 814 -108.55 14.26 -56.21
CA ALA A 814 -108.97 15.57 -56.71
C ALA A 814 -108.67 15.70 -58.22
N ASN A 815 -109.74 15.82 -59.01
CA ASN A 815 -109.69 16.28 -60.39
C ASN A 815 -109.40 17.79 -60.47
N ASP A 816 -108.78 18.16 -61.59
CA ASP A 816 -108.99 19.38 -62.39
C ASP A 816 -107.91 20.48 -62.35
N ASP A 817 -107.31 20.67 -63.54
CA ASP A 817 -106.87 21.92 -64.17
C ASP A 817 -106.23 23.03 -63.31
N VAL A 818 -104.98 23.40 -63.64
CA VAL A 818 -104.66 24.67 -64.33
C VAL A 818 -103.13 24.82 -64.52
N VAL A 819 -102.79 25.06 -65.77
CA VAL A 819 -101.53 25.48 -66.40
C VAL A 819 -100.99 26.80 -65.81
N LEU A 820 -99.66 26.95 -65.65
CA LEU A 820 -98.79 27.98 -66.29
C LEU A 820 -97.39 28.15 -65.64
N VAL A 821 -96.36 27.72 -66.40
CA VAL A 821 -95.01 28.32 -66.71
C VAL A 821 -94.21 28.98 -65.57
N GLY A 822 -92.98 28.53 -65.24
CA GLY A 822 -91.72 28.71 -66.00
C GLY A 822 -90.98 29.95 -65.46
N GLU A 823 -89.68 30.01 -65.13
CA GLU A 823 -88.48 29.27 -65.56
C GLU A 823 -87.34 29.43 -64.52
N ASP A 824 -86.39 28.47 -64.56
CA ASP A 824 -84.90 28.59 -64.55
C ASP A 824 -84.20 29.51 -63.52
N SER A 825 -83.07 29.18 -62.89
CA SER A 825 -81.97 28.19 -63.03
C SER A 825 -80.98 28.52 -61.86
N VAL A 826 -80.02 27.72 -61.36
CA VAL A 826 -78.79 27.19 -61.98
C VAL A 826 -78.08 26.22 -61.00
N GLU A 827 -77.71 25.07 -61.54
CA GLU A 827 -76.56 24.15 -61.37
C GLU A 827 -75.71 23.97 -60.09
N LEU A 828 -75.55 22.67 -59.83
CA LEU A 828 -74.48 21.89 -59.19
C LEU A 828 -73.09 22.00 -59.86
N LEU A 829 -72.02 21.78 -59.08
CA LEU A 829 -70.93 20.77 -59.27
C LEU A 829 -69.77 21.11 -58.29
N SER A 830 -69.45 20.29 -57.30
CA SER A 830 -68.64 19.06 -57.32
C SER A 830 -67.11 19.25 -57.42
N THR A 831 -66.46 18.74 -56.36
CA THR A 831 -65.17 18.01 -56.31
C THR A 831 -63.88 18.71 -56.69
N LEU A 832 -62.94 18.71 -55.73
CA LEU A 832 -61.52 18.39 -55.94
C LEU A 832 -60.89 17.82 -54.66
N LEU A 833 -60.31 16.63 -54.81
CA LEU A 833 -59.29 16.01 -53.95
C LEU A 833 -58.02 16.87 -53.94
N ASP A 834 -57.23 16.89 -52.86
CA ASP A 834 -56.14 15.93 -52.64
C ASP A 834 -55.25 16.36 -51.45
N ASN A 835 -54.97 15.37 -50.60
CA ASN A 835 -53.72 15.03 -49.90
C ASN A 835 -52.70 16.12 -49.50
N ASP A 836 -52.53 16.20 -48.18
CA ASP A 836 -51.37 15.67 -47.43
C ASP A 836 -49.99 16.34 -47.62
N SER A 837 -49.51 16.94 -46.53
CA SER A 837 -48.10 16.98 -46.17
C SER A 837 -47.96 17.33 -44.68
N ASP A 838 -47.43 16.37 -43.93
CA ASP A 838 -46.78 16.49 -42.62
C ASP A 838 -45.92 17.77 -42.50
N ASP A 839 -45.85 18.36 -41.31
CA ASP A 839 -44.60 18.36 -40.50
C ASP A 839 -44.77 19.19 -39.22
N ASP A 840 -44.31 18.59 -38.13
CA ASP A 840 -43.67 19.18 -36.95
C ASP A 840 -44.39 20.21 -36.05
N GLY A 841 -44.50 19.83 -34.78
CA GLY A 841 -43.83 20.60 -33.73
C GLY A 841 -44.74 21.29 -32.71
N ASP A 842 -44.98 20.56 -31.61
CA ASP A 842 -44.74 20.95 -30.21
C ASP A 842 -45.40 22.22 -29.61
N THR A 843 -45.71 22.11 -28.31
CA THR A 843 -46.12 23.12 -27.31
C THR A 843 -47.60 23.53 -27.24
N LEU A 844 -48.40 22.86 -26.41
CA LEU A 844 -48.67 23.16 -24.98
C LEU A 844 -49.81 22.29 -24.45
#